data_AF-A0A7X8W5N1-F1
#
_entry.id   AF-A0A7X8W5N1-F1
#
_cell.length_a   1.000
_cell.length_b   1.000
_cell.length_c   1.000
_cell.angle_alpha   90.00
_cell.angle_beta   90.00
_cell.angle_gamma   90.00
#
_symmetry.space_group_name_H-M   'P 1'
#
loop_
_entity.id
_entity.type
_entity.pdbx_description
1 polymer ?
#
loop_
_entity_poly.entity_id
_entity_poly.type
_entity_poly.pdbx_seq_one_letter_code
_entity_poly.pdbx_strand_id
1 'polypeptide(L)'
;AEAQVNLITYEANGATSGNAPAHQVKLPEQTLHIQTNSGNLAKTNYLFDGWNTKEDGTGIAYKEGDIYADSESLTLYAKWSEITYTITYDGNSSTSGSAPDKQTDKPGADITILDNSKELERTGYKFTGWNTKADGSGETYKPGVTYTNTKSFTLYAKWEAETYAVTLNYNGGWEGSSEETNTKQIYDSTIFIPTNLPTKFGYTLAGWNTNINGYGHHYNKGDTFKEAKNITLYAQWKLSTYTITYNGNCSTSGSVPEEQIKTHGTPIELNNNRGNLERTGYTFTGWNTRYNGSGSNFDVGSTYYTDQDLTLFAQWKVSTYTITYDGNSKTDGTVPAPQTKTHAIAIALAENSGNLSKIDYVFAGWNTKSDGSGTTYDEGTTFSVNKNITLYAKWLPKICTITYDSNFATDGTVPTAQQAERNTKVMIKGNTGVLIKEGYTFNGWNTATDGTGDTYNSNMYYKISTNLTLYAKWAENKYTITYDANSATEGNAPSPQIKSHGIDITLSLNTGALERAGYYLEGWNTKSDGSGITYAIGESYSENDDIILYAKWHSNTYTLTYDGNGNEKGTVPNPRKVTPSMLTTIDNNYGNLKKKGFIFCGWNTASDGSGTTYYPFEEFDPKQDLLLYANWQVEKAITSEIITAANFTPFGEFIWTDDSYNAIGVEAFKGDERLVSIKIPNFICHLGKSAFLDCKNLES
;
A
#
# COMPACT_ATOMS: atom_id res chain seq x y z
N ALA A 1 75.82 -113.05 131.46
CA ALA A 1 75.19 -112.84 130.14
C ALA A 1 75.55 -111.44 129.70
N GLU A 2 76.37 -111.30 128.65
CA GLU A 2 76.56 -110.01 127.98
C GLU A 2 75.27 -109.69 127.21
N ALA A 3 74.71 -108.49 127.40
CA ALA A 3 73.52 -108.05 126.67
C ALA A 3 73.92 -107.69 125.23
N GLN A 4 73.31 -108.33 124.24
CA GLN A 4 73.48 -108.00 122.82
C GLN A 4 72.84 -106.63 122.53
N VAL A 5 73.58 -105.73 121.87
CA VAL A 5 73.14 -104.36 121.51
C VAL A 5 72.81 -104.32 120.02
N ASN A 6 71.60 -103.86 119.66
CA ASN A 6 71.18 -103.68 118.26
C ASN A 6 71.27 -102.21 117.82
N LEU A 7 71.59 -101.97 116.56
CA LEU A 7 71.82 -100.63 115.99
C LEU A 7 70.95 -100.35 114.76
N ILE A 8 70.46 -99.10 114.65
CA ILE A 8 69.98 -98.56 113.38
C ILE A 8 71.05 -97.63 112.82
N THR A 9 71.62 -97.99 111.67
CA THR A 9 72.70 -97.30 110.97
C THR A 9 72.15 -96.56 109.75
N TYR A 10 72.64 -95.35 109.48
CA TYR A 10 72.20 -94.51 108.37
C TYR A 10 73.35 -94.27 107.40
N GLU A 11 73.11 -94.50 106.11
CA GLU A 11 74.10 -94.38 105.05
C GLU A 11 73.66 -93.34 104.02
N ALA A 12 74.57 -92.43 103.69
CA ALA A 12 74.30 -91.26 102.85
C ALA A 12 73.94 -91.59 101.39
N ASN A 13 74.23 -92.82 100.94
CA ASN A 13 73.86 -93.37 99.64
C ASN A 13 74.07 -92.41 98.45
N GLY A 14 75.32 -92.03 98.23
CA GLY A 14 75.71 -91.15 97.12
C GLY A 14 75.27 -89.70 97.26
N ALA A 15 75.00 -89.22 98.48
CA ALA A 15 74.90 -87.79 98.77
C ALA A 15 76.18 -87.07 98.35
N THR A 16 76.04 -85.86 97.81
CA THR A 16 77.17 -85.02 97.38
C THR A 16 77.62 -84.05 98.48
N SER A 17 76.82 -83.85 99.52
CA SER A 17 77.19 -83.10 100.72
C SER A 17 76.32 -83.51 101.92
N GLY A 18 76.70 -83.03 103.12
CA GLY A 18 76.06 -83.38 104.39
C GLY A 18 76.64 -84.65 105.02
N ASN A 19 76.16 -84.98 106.21
CA ASN A 19 76.54 -86.21 106.93
C ASN A 19 75.30 -87.06 107.20
N ALA A 20 75.44 -88.38 107.20
CA ALA A 20 74.34 -89.23 107.67
C ALA A 20 74.09 -89.01 109.18
N PRO A 21 72.84 -89.15 109.66
CA PRO A 21 72.55 -89.08 111.09
C PRO A 21 73.34 -90.11 111.89
N ALA A 22 73.63 -89.78 113.16
CA ALA A 22 74.30 -90.71 114.07
C ALA A 22 73.46 -92.00 114.26
N HIS A 23 74.15 -93.13 114.45
CA HIS A 23 73.48 -94.42 114.65
C HIS A 23 72.65 -94.39 115.94
N GLN A 24 71.49 -95.05 115.93
CA GLN A 24 70.65 -95.17 117.13
C GLN A 24 70.88 -96.53 117.79
N VAL A 25 71.09 -96.52 119.11
CA VAL A 25 71.23 -97.72 119.93
C VAL A 25 69.86 -98.14 120.44
N LYS A 26 69.48 -99.40 120.21
CA LYS A 26 68.18 -99.96 120.61
C LYS A 26 68.35 -100.97 121.74
N LEU A 27 67.76 -100.68 122.90
CA LEU A 27 67.67 -101.62 124.02
C LEU A 27 66.49 -102.60 123.84
N PRO A 28 66.52 -103.78 124.49
CA PRO A 28 65.39 -104.72 124.46
C PRO A 28 64.08 -104.02 124.87
N GLU A 29 62.99 -104.28 124.13
CA GLU A 29 61.64 -103.71 124.30
C GLU A 29 61.47 -102.19 124.03
N GLN A 30 62.51 -101.50 123.55
CA GLN A 30 62.41 -100.09 123.15
C GLN A 30 61.89 -99.94 121.71
N THR A 31 61.05 -98.96 121.41
CA THR A 31 60.74 -98.52 120.03
C THR A 31 61.53 -97.26 119.67
N LEU A 32 62.03 -97.16 118.43
CA LEU A 32 62.79 -96.00 117.93
C LEU A 32 62.12 -95.39 116.69
N HIS A 33 62.29 -94.09 116.51
CA HIS A 33 61.89 -93.37 115.29
C HIS A 33 63.07 -93.22 114.34
N ILE A 34 62.84 -93.49 113.06
CA ILE A 34 63.81 -93.28 111.98
C ILE A 34 64.20 -91.80 111.95
N GLN A 35 65.51 -91.54 111.97
CA GLN A 35 66.04 -90.19 112.05
C GLN A 35 65.61 -89.36 110.84
N THR A 36 65.35 -88.08 111.08
CA THR A 36 65.24 -87.10 109.99
C THR A 36 66.60 -86.92 109.32
N ASN A 37 66.65 -86.27 108.17
CA ASN A 37 67.89 -85.86 107.52
C ASN A 37 68.59 -84.72 108.29
N SER A 38 68.83 -84.92 109.59
CA SER A 38 69.36 -83.92 110.53
C SER A 38 70.81 -83.52 110.23
N GLY A 39 71.54 -84.34 109.47
CA GLY A 39 72.88 -84.03 108.98
C GLY A 39 72.91 -83.31 107.63
N ASN A 40 71.74 -82.87 107.12
CA ASN A 40 71.57 -82.12 105.87
C ASN A 40 72.20 -82.82 104.65
N LEU A 41 71.97 -84.12 104.50
CA LEU A 41 72.32 -84.83 103.28
C LEU A 41 71.68 -84.12 102.09
N ALA A 42 72.48 -83.82 101.08
CA ALA A 42 72.00 -83.32 99.81
C ALA A 42 72.72 -84.06 98.68
N LYS A 43 72.00 -84.26 97.57
CA LYS A 43 72.55 -84.84 96.35
C LYS A 43 72.23 -83.89 95.20
N THR A 44 73.25 -83.38 94.53
CA THR A 44 73.12 -82.37 93.48
C THR A 44 72.14 -82.84 92.40
N ASN A 45 71.09 -82.05 92.14
CA ASN A 45 69.98 -82.33 91.21
C ASN A 45 68.99 -83.42 91.64
N TYR A 46 69.03 -83.83 92.90
CA TYR A 46 68.06 -84.75 93.48
C TYR A 46 67.45 -84.16 94.76
N LEU A 47 66.22 -84.58 95.07
CA LEU A 47 65.53 -84.33 96.33
C LEU A 47 65.69 -85.56 97.24
N PHE A 48 65.94 -85.35 98.54
CA PHE A 48 65.91 -86.43 99.54
C PHE A 48 64.47 -86.91 99.73
N ASP A 49 64.22 -88.19 99.51
CA ASP A 49 62.90 -88.83 99.47
C ASP A 49 62.72 -89.87 100.60
N GLY A 50 63.52 -89.73 101.68
CA GLY A 50 63.52 -90.62 102.84
C GLY A 50 64.65 -91.64 102.83
N TRP A 51 64.46 -92.74 103.54
CA TRP A 51 65.43 -93.81 103.73
C TRP A 51 64.93 -95.13 103.11
N ASN A 52 65.83 -96.04 102.78
CA ASN A 52 65.50 -97.34 102.22
C ASN A 52 66.39 -98.44 102.79
N THR A 53 65.86 -99.64 103.01
CA THR A 53 66.66 -100.76 103.56
C THR A 53 67.68 -101.34 102.59
N LYS A 54 67.68 -100.92 101.32
CA LYS A 54 68.68 -101.29 100.32
C LYS A 54 69.25 -100.05 99.63
N GLU A 55 70.54 -100.11 99.29
CA GLU A 55 71.28 -99.04 98.61
C GLU A 55 70.69 -98.70 97.23
N ASP A 56 70.18 -99.69 96.50
CA ASP A 56 69.55 -99.51 95.19
C ASP A 56 68.12 -98.94 95.24
N GLY A 57 67.59 -98.68 96.44
CA GLY A 57 66.24 -98.16 96.64
C GLY A 57 65.10 -99.16 96.46
N THR A 58 65.39 -100.46 96.24
CA THR A 58 64.37 -101.52 96.05
C THR A 58 63.92 -102.19 97.35
N GLY A 59 64.49 -101.80 98.48
CA GLY A 59 64.11 -102.27 99.81
C GLY A 59 62.85 -101.58 100.34
N ILE A 60 62.60 -101.77 101.64
CA ILE A 60 61.49 -101.12 102.34
C ILE A 60 61.85 -99.65 102.52
N ALA A 61 60.96 -98.76 102.08
CA ALA A 61 61.13 -97.33 102.26
C ALA A 61 60.62 -96.90 103.64
N TYR A 62 61.41 -96.11 104.33
CA TYR A 62 61.08 -95.45 105.58
C TYR A 62 61.12 -93.94 105.36
N LYS A 63 60.07 -93.24 105.78
CA LYS A 63 60.09 -91.78 105.87
C LYS A 63 60.74 -91.34 107.18
N GLU A 64 61.14 -90.07 107.21
CA GLU A 64 61.63 -89.44 108.42
C GLU A 64 60.56 -89.53 109.53
N GLY A 65 60.94 -90.03 110.71
CA GLY A 65 60.05 -90.19 111.87
C GLY A 65 59.25 -91.50 111.93
N ASP A 66 59.34 -92.37 110.92
CA ASP A 66 58.69 -93.68 110.94
C ASP A 66 59.16 -94.52 112.14
N ILE A 67 58.29 -95.36 112.71
CA ILE A 67 58.63 -96.18 113.88
C ILE A 67 59.24 -97.51 113.42
N TYR A 68 60.42 -97.86 113.94
CA TYR A 68 61.02 -99.19 113.77
C TYR A 68 60.88 -100.02 115.05
N ALA A 69 59.99 -101.02 115.02
CA ALA A 69 59.60 -101.82 116.19
C ALA A 69 60.44 -103.11 116.36
N ASP A 70 61.05 -103.65 115.31
CA ASP A 70 61.72 -104.97 115.35
C ASP A 70 63.00 -104.99 116.20
N SER A 71 63.30 -106.13 116.83
CA SER A 71 64.43 -106.32 117.73
C SER A 71 65.75 -106.70 117.03
N GLU A 72 65.96 -106.27 115.79
CA GLU A 72 67.16 -106.55 114.99
C GLU A 72 67.92 -105.25 114.64
N SER A 73 69.19 -105.40 114.20
CA SER A 73 69.96 -104.29 113.67
C SER A 73 69.55 -104.00 112.22
N LEU A 74 69.51 -102.72 111.82
CA LEU A 74 69.05 -102.28 110.50
C LEU A 74 69.99 -101.23 109.91
N THR A 75 70.31 -101.34 108.62
CA THR A 75 70.97 -100.26 107.86
C THR A 75 69.99 -99.61 106.89
N LEU A 76 69.96 -98.28 106.87
CA LEU A 76 69.07 -97.46 106.05
C LEU A 76 69.87 -96.52 105.15
N TYR A 77 69.58 -96.54 103.86
CA TYR A 77 70.24 -95.78 102.80
C TYR A 77 69.37 -94.61 102.35
N ALA A 78 69.94 -93.42 102.18
CA ALA A 78 69.20 -92.27 101.67
C ALA A 78 68.58 -92.56 100.29
N LYS A 79 67.31 -92.21 100.09
CA LYS A 79 66.57 -92.35 98.84
C LYS A 79 66.49 -90.97 98.16
N TRP A 80 66.69 -90.93 96.85
CA TRP A 80 66.81 -89.68 96.09
C TRP A 80 65.87 -89.68 94.86
N SER A 81 65.23 -88.54 94.56
CA SER A 81 64.41 -88.34 93.35
C SER A 81 64.97 -87.22 92.48
N GLU A 82 65.07 -87.43 91.16
CA GLU A 82 65.61 -86.43 90.23
C GLU A 82 64.72 -85.18 90.12
N ILE A 83 65.36 -84.02 90.09
CA ILE A 83 64.71 -82.75 89.74
C ILE A 83 64.88 -82.53 88.23
N THR A 84 63.79 -82.22 87.53
CA THR A 84 63.81 -81.83 86.11
C THR A 84 62.98 -80.57 85.88
N TYR A 85 63.35 -79.79 84.87
CA TYR A 85 62.59 -78.62 84.40
C TYR A 85 62.20 -78.78 82.94
N THR A 86 60.99 -78.33 82.59
CA THR A 86 60.36 -78.54 81.28
C THR A 86 59.99 -77.23 80.60
N ILE A 87 60.40 -77.06 79.34
CA ILE A 87 59.92 -76.02 78.43
C ILE A 87 58.79 -76.63 77.57
N THR A 88 57.62 -76.01 77.62
CA THR A 88 56.46 -76.39 76.78
C THR A 88 56.23 -75.31 75.72
N TYR A 89 55.90 -75.70 74.49
CA TYR A 89 55.59 -74.78 73.40
C TYR A 89 54.09 -74.76 73.12
N ASP A 90 53.54 -73.57 72.89
CA ASP A 90 52.11 -73.33 72.61
C ASP A 90 51.98 -72.53 71.31
N GLY A 91 51.21 -73.03 70.34
CA GLY A 91 50.99 -72.39 69.03
C GLY A 91 50.27 -71.04 69.11
N ASN A 92 49.77 -70.69 70.29
CA ASN A 92 49.00 -69.50 70.58
C ASN A 92 47.81 -69.40 69.61
N SER A 93 47.53 -68.23 69.04
CA SER A 93 46.47 -68.03 68.04
C SER A 93 46.77 -68.62 66.65
N SER A 94 47.55 -69.69 66.55
CA SER A 94 47.75 -70.43 65.30
C SER A 94 46.43 -70.94 64.74
N THR A 95 46.27 -70.88 63.42
CA THR A 95 45.10 -71.39 62.69
C THR A 95 45.31 -72.81 62.15
N SER A 96 46.56 -73.26 62.04
CA SER A 96 46.94 -74.61 61.57
C SER A 96 48.31 -75.01 62.12
N GLY A 97 48.68 -76.28 61.92
CA GLY A 97 49.95 -76.84 62.40
C GLY A 97 49.91 -77.34 63.84
N SER A 98 51.07 -77.63 64.42
CA SER A 98 51.20 -78.05 65.82
C SER A 98 52.47 -77.47 66.45
N ALA A 99 52.44 -77.21 67.77
CA ALA A 99 53.63 -76.74 68.46
C ALA A 99 54.72 -77.84 68.53
N PRO A 100 56.02 -77.49 68.58
CA PRO A 100 57.10 -78.44 68.81
C PRO A 100 56.94 -79.23 70.11
N ASP A 101 57.62 -80.37 70.21
CA ASP A 101 57.58 -81.20 71.41
C ASP A 101 58.23 -80.51 72.62
N LYS A 102 57.72 -80.78 73.82
CA LYS A 102 58.28 -80.27 75.07
C LYS A 102 59.71 -80.79 75.27
N GLN A 103 60.58 -79.94 75.81
CA GLN A 103 61.96 -80.29 76.17
C GLN A 103 62.08 -80.37 77.69
N THR A 104 62.68 -81.45 78.22
CA THR A 104 62.86 -81.67 79.67
C THR A 104 64.30 -82.07 79.94
N ASP A 105 64.95 -81.39 80.88
CA ASP A 105 66.33 -81.69 81.28
C ASP A 105 66.56 -81.35 82.77
N LYS A 106 67.72 -81.71 83.30
CA LYS A 106 68.16 -81.39 84.66
C LYS A 106 68.39 -79.87 84.83
N PRO A 107 68.29 -79.35 86.06
CA PRO A 107 68.66 -77.98 86.38
C PRO A 107 70.08 -77.63 85.93
N GLY A 108 70.25 -76.46 85.31
CA GLY A 108 71.53 -75.93 84.84
C GLY A 108 72.02 -76.46 83.49
N ALA A 109 71.31 -77.39 82.85
CA ALA A 109 71.60 -77.83 81.48
C ALA A 109 71.22 -76.75 80.45
N ASP A 110 71.95 -76.66 79.34
CA ASP A 110 71.64 -75.73 78.27
C ASP A 110 70.69 -76.37 77.24
N ILE A 111 69.52 -75.74 77.02
CA ILE A 111 68.48 -76.18 76.07
C ILE A 111 68.39 -75.19 74.91
N THR A 112 68.43 -75.68 73.67
CA THR A 112 68.19 -74.84 72.48
C THR A 112 66.69 -74.70 72.21
N ILE A 113 66.22 -73.46 72.10
CA ILE A 113 64.82 -73.14 71.78
C ILE A 113 64.48 -73.61 70.36
N LEU A 114 63.42 -74.40 70.23
CA LEU A 114 63.00 -75.01 68.97
C LEU A 114 62.48 -73.97 67.97
N ASP A 115 62.66 -74.26 66.69
CA ASP A 115 62.03 -73.51 65.60
C ASP A 115 60.59 -73.98 65.37
N ASN A 116 59.96 -73.41 64.34
CA ASN A 116 58.61 -73.80 63.94
C ASN A 116 58.63 -75.13 63.14
N SER A 117 59.25 -76.18 63.69
CA SER A 117 59.53 -77.45 63.01
C SER A 117 58.28 -78.26 62.65
N LYS A 118 57.14 -77.95 63.27
CA LYS A 118 55.85 -78.62 63.07
C LYS A 118 54.82 -77.72 62.39
N GLU A 119 55.32 -76.78 61.59
CA GLU A 119 54.55 -75.97 60.63
C GLU A 119 53.34 -75.25 61.26
N LEU A 120 53.52 -74.60 62.42
CA LEU A 120 52.51 -73.66 62.91
C LEU A 120 52.30 -72.57 61.88
N GLU A 121 51.05 -72.30 61.58
CA GLU A 121 50.66 -71.18 60.73
C GLU A 121 49.56 -70.37 61.39
N ARG A 122 49.52 -69.08 61.07
CA ARG A 122 48.42 -68.19 61.40
C ARG A 122 48.11 -67.39 60.14
N THR A 123 46.96 -67.64 59.52
CA THR A 123 46.57 -66.99 58.26
C THR A 123 46.72 -65.47 58.32
N GLY A 124 47.52 -64.89 57.42
CA GLY A 124 47.79 -63.44 57.36
C GLY A 124 48.83 -62.94 58.36
N TYR A 125 49.56 -63.83 59.04
CA TYR A 125 50.62 -63.50 59.99
C TYR A 125 51.86 -64.37 59.77
N LYS A 126 53.03 -63.78 60.02
CA LYS A 126 54.32 -64.45 59.98
C LYS A 126 54.77 -64.85 61.39
N PHE A 127 55.25 -66.08 61.56
CA PHE A 127 55.91 -66.51 62.80
C PHE A 127 57.25 -65.77 62.98
N THR A 128 57.46 -65.15 64.14
CA THR A 128 58.66 -64.34 64.43
C THR A 128 59.48 -64.86 65.61
N GLY A 129 59.00 -65.87 66.31
CA GLY A 129 59.66 -66.49 67.46
C GLY A 129 58.67 -66.86 68.55
N TRP A 130 59.17 -67.01 69.77
CA TRP A 130 58.40 -67.41 70.94
C TRP A 130 58.39 -66.31 72.00
N ASN A 131 57.36 -66.28 72.85
CA ASN A 131 57.25 -65.34 73.95
C ASN A 131 56.85 -66.06 75.25
N THR A 132 57.35 -65.61 76.38
CA THR A 132 57.00 -66.19 77.70
C THR A 132 55.59 -65.87 78.18
N LYS A 133 54.85 -65.00 77.47
CA LYS A 133 53.44 -64.71 77.71
C LYS A 133 52.65 -64.75 76.40
N ALA A 134 51.41 -65.25 76.46
CA ALA A 134 50.53 -65.39 75.29
C ALA A 134 50.18 -64.05 74.63
N ASP A 135 50.17 -62.95 75.39
CA ASP A 135 49.90 -61.59 74.91
C ASP A 135 51.12 -60.91 74.25
N GLY A 136 52.27 -61.57 74.24
CA GLY A 136 53.51 -61.05 73.67
C GLY A 136 54.26 -60.03 74.55
N SER A 137 53.78 -59.72 75.75
CA SER A 137 54.40 -58.76 76.69
C SER A 137 55.56 -59.33 77.50
N GLY A 138 55.83 -60.63 77.37
CA GLY A 138 56.93 -61.30 78.04
C GLY A 138 58.25 -61.21 77.28
N GLU A 139 59.26 -61.92 77.79
CA GLU A 139 60.54 -62.10 77.11
C GLU A 139 60.38 -62.88 75.81
N THR A 140 61.07 -62.42 74.76
CA THR A 140 61.04 -63.03 73.42
C THR A 140 62.25 -63.91 73.19
N TYR A 141 62.02 -65.13 72.71
CA TYR A 141 63.05 -66.08 72.32
C TYR A 141 62.97 -66.33 70.81
N LYS A 142 64.08 -66.12 70.11
CA LYS A 142 64.20 -66.54 68.71
C LYS A 142 64.54 -68.04 68.66
N PRO A 143 64.07 -68.79 67.67
CA PRO A 143 64.56 -70.14 67.44
C PRO A 143 66.08 -70.23 67.38
N GLY A 144 66.65 -71.31 67.91
CA GLY A 144 68.08 -71.58 67.92
C GLY A 144 68.87 -70.91 69.05
N VAL A 145 68.25 -70.05 69.86
CA VAL A 145 68.91 -69.49 71.05
C VAL A 145 69.01 -70.52 72.16
N THR A 146 70.11 -70.50 72.92
CA THR A 146 70.33 -71.38 74.07
C THR A 146 69.76 -70.76 75.35
N TYR A 147 69.06 -71.56 76.15
CA TYR A 147 68.51 -71.21 77.45
C TYR A 147 69.03 -72.17 78.52
N THR A 148 69.66 -71.63 79.56
CA THR A 148 70.08 -72.43 80.72
C THR A 148 68.87 -72.79 81.59
N ASN A 149 68.63 -74.08 81.71
CA ASN A 149 67.41 -74.67 82.27
C ASN A 149 67.31 -74.44 83.79
N THR A 150 66.65 -73.34 84.18
CA THR A 150 66.59 -72.89 85.58
C THR A 150 65.19 -73.02 86.20
N LYS A 151 64.14 -73.20 85.37
CA LYS A 151 62.75 -73.42 85.80
C LYS A 151 61.90 -73.96 84.64
N SER A 152 60.73 -74.54 84.95
CA SER A 152 59.71 -74.89 83.94
C SER A 152 58.85 -73.68 83.55
N PHE A 153 58.51 -73.55 82.27
CA PHE A 153 57.59 -72.51 81.75
C PHE A 153 57.07 -72.85 80.34
N THR A 154 56.14 -72.04 79.85
CA THR A 154 55.56 -72.17 78.49
C THR A 154 56.00 -71.01 77.61
N LEU A 155 56.31 -71.34 76.35
CA LEU A 155 56.65 -70.42 75.28
C LEU A 155 55.52 -70.40 74.25
N TYR A 156 54.92 -69.22 74.03
CA TYR A 156 53.81 -68.97 73.12
C TYR A 156 54.31 -68.42 71.78
N ALA A 157 53.80 -68.93 70.66
CA ALA A 157 54.18 -68.43 69.34
C ALA A 157 53.87 -66.93 69.18
N LYS A 158 54.83 -66.19 68.65
CA LYS A 158 54.76 -64.75 68.39
C LYS A 158 54.55 -64.50 66.90
N TRP A 159 53.50 -63.76 66.59
CA TRP A 159 53.00 -63.53 65.24
C TRP A 159 53.08 -62.05 64.86
N GLU A 160 53.55 -61.75 63.66
CA GLU A 160 53.56 -60.40 63.07
C GLU A 160 52.61 -60.37 61.87
N ALA A 161 51.68 -59.41 61.81
CA ALA A 161 50.70 -59.34 60.72
C ALA A 161 51.40 -59.06 59.38
N GLU A 162 50.98 -59.75 58.32
CA GLU A 162 51.43 -59.41 56.97
C GLU A 162 50.87 -58.06 56.53
N THR A 163 51.61 -57.38 55.65
CA THR A 163 51.19 -56.11 55.06
C THR A 163 51.08 -56.25 53.55
N TYR A 164 50.01 -55.73 52.97
CA TYR A 164 49.79 -55.67 51.52
C TYR A 164 49.78 -54.23 51.04
N ALA A 165 50.27 -54.02 49.82
CA ALA A 165 50.27 -52.73 49.15
C ALA A 165 48.94 -52.50 48.43
N VAL A 166 48.33 -51.34 48.69
CA VAL A 166 47.22 -50.81 47.90
C VAL A 166 47.76 -49.62 47.11
N THR A 167 47.75 -49.75 45.78
CA THR A 167 48.25 -48.73 44.86
C THR A 167 47.09 -48.10 44.09
N LEU A 168 46.93 -46.78 44.18
CA LEU A 168 46.02 -46.02 43.31
C LEU A 168 46.81 -45.45 42.13
N ASN A 169 46.62 -46.02 40.95
CA ASN A 169 47.20 -45.53 39.72
C ASN A 169 46.23 -44.56 39.03
N TYR A 170 46.63 -43.29 38.92
CA TYR A 170 45.77 -42.22 38.40
C TYR A 170 45.54 -42.29 36.89
N ASN A 171 46.21 -43.21 36.17
CA ASN A 171 46.00 -43.50 34.75
C ASN A 171 46.00 -42.23 33.87
N GLY A 172 47.02 -41.39 34.08
CA GLY A 172 47.18 -40.09 33.43
C GLY A 172 46.37 -38.93 34.03
N GLY A 173 45.79 -39.09 35.22
CA GLY A 173 45.29 -38.00 36.06
C GLY A 173 46.39 -37.30 36.85
N TRP A 174 46.13 -36.06 37.22
CA TRP A 174 46.98 -35.11 37.92
C TRP A 174 46.39 -34.72 39.29
N GLU A 175 47.22 -34.84 40.32
CA GLU A 175 47.00 -34.22 41.63
C GLU A 175 48.34 -33.65 42.12
N GLY A 176 48.91 -32.68 41.40
CA GLY A 176 50.11 -31.96 41.86
C GLY A 176 51.44 -32.73 41.85
N SER A 177 51.46 -34.06 41.70
CA SER A 177 52.63 -34.86 41.28
C SER A 177 52.15 -36.20 40.71
N SER A 178 52.99 -36.86 39.91
CA SER A 178 52.71 -38.11 39.20
C SER A 178 52.74 -39.37 40.08
N GLU A 179 52.48 -39.24 41.38
CA GLU A 179 52.75 -40.32 42.31
C GLU A 179 51.50 -41.18 42.52
N GLU A 180 51.65 -42.47 42.23
CA GLU A 180 50.76 -43.49 42.73
C GLU A 180 50.78 -43.42 44.26
N THR A 181 49.63 -43.28 44.92
CA THR A 181 49.61 -43.41 46.37
C THR A 181 49.73 -44.89 46.70
N ASN A 182 50.83 -45.26 47.35
CA ASN A 182 51.04 -46.61 47.85
C ASN A 182 50.85 -46.59 49.37
N THR A 183 49.80 -47.24 49.86
CA THR A 183 49.58 -47.42 51.29
C THR A 183 49.77 -48.89 51.64
N LYS A 184 50.46 -49.16 52.76
CA LYS A 184 50.57 -50.50 53.33
C LYS A 184 49.41 -50.71 54.29
N GLN A 185 48.67 -51.78 54.09
CA GLN A 185 47.56 -52.18 54.94
C GLN A 185 47.88 -53.52 55.59
N ILE A 186 47.63 -53.66 56.89
CA ILE A 186 47.79 -54.95 57.58
C ILE A 186 46.68 -55.91 57.15
N TYR A 187 46.93 -57.22 57.18
CA TYR A 187 45.94 -58.25 56.86
C TYR A 187 44.60 -58.01 57.59
N ASP A 188 43.49 -58.17 56.86
CA ASP A 188 42.09 -57.99 57.30
C ASP A 188 41.66 -56.55 57.67
N SER A 189 42.52 -55.54 57.47
CA SER A 189 42.11 -54.14 57.56
C SER A 189 41.21 -53.71 56.38
N THR A 190 40.34 -52.73 56.63
CA THR A 190 39.42 -52.20 55.61
C THR A 190 40.14 -51.16 54.75
N ILE A 191 40.15 -51.38 53.44
CA ILE A 191 40.65 -50.44 52.43
C ILE A 191 39.54 -49.45 52.10
N PHE A 192 39.87 -48.16 52.04
CA PHE A 192 38.96 -47.08 51.71
C PHE A 192 39.42 -46.36 50.44
N ILE A 193 38.50 -46.15 49.49
CA ILE A 193 38.77 -45.33 48.30
C ILE A 193 38.65 -43.85 48.69
N PRO A 194 39.73 -43.05 48.62
CA PRO A 194 39.71 -41.64 49.01
C PRO A 194 38.60 -40.84 48.31
N THR A 195 38.04 -39.87 49.02
CA THR A 195 37.07 -38.90 48.48
C THR A 195 37.74 -37.73 47.79
N ASN A 196 39.01 -37.46 48.11
CA ASN A 196 39.86 -36.55 47.36
C ASN A 196 40.32 -37.30 46.12
N LEU A 197 39.82 -36.87 44.97
CA LEU A 197 39.99 -37.58 43.72
C LEU A 197 41.01 -36.87 42.84
N PRO A 198 41.82 -37.61 42.06
CA PRO A 198 42.67 -37.00 41.07
C PRO A 198 41.82 -36.22 40.05
N THR A 199 42.43 -35.22 39.44
CA THR A 199 41.81 -34.44 38.36
C THR A 199 42.49 -34.76 37.05
N LYS A 200 41.80 -34.80 35.93
CA LYS A 200 42.44 -34.92 34.62
C LYS A 200 41.87 -33.85 33.72
N PHE A 201 42.73 -32.96 33.23
CA PHE A 201 42.31 -31.83 32.40
C PHE A 201 41.48 -32.34 31.22
N GLY A 202 40.23 -31.88 31.13
CA GLY A 202 39.28 -32.29 30.09
C GLY A 202 38.51 -33.59 30.32
N TYR A 203 38.67 -34.24 31.48
CA TYR A 203 37.97 -35.48 31.82
C TYR A 203 37.35 -35.41 33.22
N THR A 204 36.31 -36.22 33.42
CA THR A 204 35.70 -36.51 34.72
C THR A 204 36.10 -37.92 35.15
N LEU A 205 36.37 -38.12 36.45
CA LEU A 205 36.66 -39.45 36.98
C LEU A 205 35.37 -40.28 37.04
N ALA A 206 35.32 -41.36 36.26
CA ALA A 206 34.20 -42.31 36.23
C ALA A 206 34.28 -43.38 37.35
N GLY A 207 35.43 -43.48 38.02
CA GLY A 207 35.68 -44.40 39.13
C GLY A 207 37.03 -45.09 39.01
N TRP A 208 37.21 -46.17 39.75
CA TRP A 208 38.44 -46.96 39.81
C TRP A 208 38.17 -48.37 39.34
N ASN A 209 39.17 -49.03 38.75
CA ASN A 209 39.01 -50.40 38.26
C ASN A 209 40.24 -51.25 38.56
N THR A 210 40.06 -52.54 38.85
CA THR A 210 41.20 -53.46 39.10
C THR A 210 42.01 -53.79 37.84
N ASN A 211 41.55 -53.39 36.65
CA ASN A 211 42.28 -53.52 35.40
C ASN A 211 42.39 -52.15 34.69
N ILE A 212 43.56 -51.86 34.12
CA ILE A 212 43.86 -50.58 33.46
C ILE A 212 42.89 -50.26 32.31
N ASN A 213 42.40 -51.30 31.63
CA ASN A 213 41.46 -51.21 30.51
C ASN A 213 39.98 -51.07 30.93
N GLY A 214 39.69 -51.06 32.24
CA GLY A 214 38.34 -50.89 32.76
C GLY A 214 37.47 -52.16 32.82
N TYR A 215 37.98 -53.34 32.45
CA TYR A 215 37.21 -54.60 32.45
C TYR A 215 37.32 -55.42 33.75
N GLY A 216 38.02 -54.91 34.76
CA GLY A 216 38.07 -55.49 36.10
C GLY A 216 36.87 -55.07 36.96
N HIS A 217 37.00 -55.29 38.28
CA HIS A 217 35.98 -54.88 39.24
C HIS A 217 36.03 -53.36 39.43
N HIS A 218 34.86 -52.72 39.38
CA HIS A 218 34.72 -51.26 39.49
C HIS A 218 34.46 -50.84 40.95
N TYR A 219 35.10 -49.75 41.35
CA TYR A 219 34.90 -49.10 42.64
C TYR A 219 34.59 -47.61 42.45
N ASN A 220 33.60 -47.13 43.19
CA ASN A 220 33.27 -45.73 43.32
C ASN A 220 34.12 -45.05 44.41
N LYS A 221 34.11 -43.72 44.41
CA LYS A 221 34.67 -42.93 45.50
C LYS A 221 33.95 -43.25 46.83
N GLY A 222 34.71 -43.42 47.91
CA GLY A 222 34.15 -43.75 49.22
C GLY A 222 33.81 -45.23 49.42
N ASP A 223 33.97 -46.08 48.40
CA ASP A 223 33.80 -47.52 48.57
C ASP A 223 34.82 -48.08 49.55
N THR A 224 34.43 -49.15 50.25
CA THR A 224 35.29 -49.89 51.18
C THR A 224 35.35 -51.37 50.80
N PHE A 225 36.52 -51.98 50.89
CA PHE A 225 36.70 -53.41 50.63
C PHE A 225 37.84 -54.01 51.47
N LYS A 226 37.97 -55.33 51.48
CA LYS A 226 39.07 -56.06 52.12
C LYS A 226 39.83 -56.87 51.07
N GLU A 227 41.15 -56.94 51.17
CA GLU A 227 41.99 -57.71 50.24
C GLU A 227 43.20 -58.30 50.99
N ALA A 228 43.56 -59.53 50.64
CA ALA A 228 44.62 -60.30 51.31
C ALA A 228 45.85 -60.49 50.40
N LYS A 229 46.06 -59.55 49.46
CA LYS A 229 47.17 -59.49 48.51
C LYS A 229 47.38 -58.06 48.05
N ASN A 230 48.49 -57.79 47.37
CA ASN A 230 48.71 -56.49 46.74
C ASN A 230 47.65 -56.22 45.65
N ILE A 231 47.11 -55.01 45.59
CA ILE A 231 46.11 -54.59 44.60
C ILE A 231 46.45 -53.22 44.03
N THR A 232 46.29 -53.08 42.70
CA THR A 232 46.37 -51.80 42.00
C THR A 232 44.99 -51.45 41.45
N LEU A 233 44.54 -50.22 41.71
CA LEU A 233 43.31 -49.67 41.17
C LEU A 233 43.64 -48.55 40.18
N TYR A 234 43.10 -48.65 38.97
CA TYR A 234 43.33 -47.71 37.88
C TYR A 234 42.15 -46.77 37.72
N ALA A 235 42.40 -45.46 37.79
CA ALA A 235 41.39 -44.44 37.52
C ALA A 235 40.85 -44.56 36.08
N GLN A 236 39.54 -44.47 35.93
CA GLN A 236 38.84 -44.49 34.64
C GLN A 236 38.29 -43.11 34.35
N TRP A 237 38.58 -42.58 33.16
CA TRP A 237 38.31 -41.19 32.80
C TRP A 237 37.27 -41.09 31.69
N LYS A 238 36.22 -40.30 31.89
CA LYS A 238 35.22 -39.97 30.88
C LYS A 238 35.48 -38.56 30.36
N LEU A 239 35.60 -38.40 29.04
CA LEU A 239 35.82 -37.09 28.42
C LEU A 239 34.68 -36.13 28.80
N SER A 240 35.03 -34.91 29.21
CA SER A 240 34.05 -33.89 29.58
C SER A 240 33.33 -33.38 28.34
N THR A 241 32.04 -33.14 28.47
CA THR A 241 31.17 -32.59 27.43
C THR A 241 30.51 -31.30 27.92
N TYR A 242 30.25 -30.39 27.00
CA TYR A 242 29.62 -29.09 27.25
C TYR A 242 28.40 -28.92 26.35
N THR A 243 27.32 -28.39 26.90
CA THR A 243 26.04 -28.24 26.20
C THR A 243 25.87 -26.79 25.73
N ILE A 244 25.55 -26.65 24.44
CA ILE A 244 25.19 -25.38 23.80
C ILE A 244 23.68 -25.37 23.58
N THR A 245 23.00 -24.41 24.20
CA THR A 245 21.55 -24.24 24.14
C THR A 245 21.17 -22.97 23.39
N TYR A 246 20.07 -23.02 22.64
CA TYR A 246 19.58 -21.91 21.84
C TYR A 246 18.24 -21.38 22.36
N ASN A 247 18.11 -20.07 22.44
CA ASN A 247 16.91 -19.38 22.87
C ASN A 247 16.45 -18.40 21.79
N GLY A 248 15.19 -18.55 21.33
CA GLY A 248 14.62 -17.73 20.25
C GLY A 248 14.44 -16.26 20.61
N ASN A 249 14.62 -15.94 21.89
CA ASN A 249 14.40 -14.63 22.49
C ASN A 249 12.98 -14.15 22.14
N CYS A 250 12.82 -12.90 21.71
CA CYS A 250 11.55 -12.35 21.25
C CYS A 250 11.06 -12.89 19.89
N SER A 251 11.42 -14.13 19.51
CA SER A 251 10.87 -14.79 18.32
C SER A 251 9.35 -14.86 18.42
N THR A 252 8.67 -14.67 17.30
CA THR A 252 7.20 -14.72 17.22
C THR A 252 6.69 -16.04 16.67
N SER A 253 7.55 -16.82 16.02
CA SER A 253 7.20 -18.10 15.41
C SER A 253 8.43 -18.98 15.22
N GLY A 254 8.16 -20.26 14.93
CA GLY A 254 9.18 -21.27 14.65
C GLY A 254 9.84 -21.88 15.87
N SER A 255 10.84 -22.70 15.61
CA SER A 255 11.58 -23.46 16.62
C SER A 255 13.05 -23.08 16.63
N VAL A 256 13.64 -22.99 17.82
CA VAL A 256 15.10 -22.90 17.97
C VAL A 256 15.79 -24.17 17.46
N PRO A 257 17.08 -24.10 17.08
CA PRO A 257 17.86 -25.29 16.78
C PRO A 257 17.93 -26.26 17.97
N GLU A 258 18.12 -27.54 17.67
CA GLU A 258 18.43 -28.55 18.69
C GLU A 258 19.73 -28.18 19.44
N GLU A 259 19.79 -28.58 20.71
CA GLU A 259 20.98 -28.42 21.53
C GLU A 259 22.16 -29.19 20.93
N GLN A 260 23.37 -28.64 21.08
CA GLN A 260 24.59 -29.26 20.60
C GLN A 260 25.49 -29.65 21.77
N ILE A 261 26.13 -30.82 21.66
CA ILE A 261 27.10 -31.30 22.64
C ILE A 261 28.49 -31.21 22.02
N LYS A 262 29.37 -30.47 22.70
CA LYS A 262 30.78 -30.32 22.34
C LYS A 262 31.63 -31.13 23.31
N THR A 263 32.62 -31.86 22.80
CA THR A 263 33.64 -32.52 23.63
C THR A 263 34.78 -31.55 23.97
N HIS A 264 35.36 -31.70 25.15
CA HIS A 264 36.47 -30.88 25.61
C HIS A 264 37.62 -30.79 24.59
N GLY A 265 38.13 -29.58 24.35
CA GLY A 265 39.21 -29.32 23.40
C GLY A 265 38.83 -29.39 21.91
N THR A 266 37.62 -29.82 21.57
CA THR A 266 37.15 -29.89 20.17
C THR A 266 36.22 -28.71 19.87
N PRO A 267 36.57 -27.76 18.99
CA PRO A 267 35.68 -26.67 18.59
C PRO A 267 34.38 -27.19 17.95
N ILE A 268 33.29 -26.43 18.05
CA ILE A 268 32.01 -26.76 17.41
C ILE A 268 31.51 -25.58 16.59
N GLU A 269 30.98 -25.84 15.39
CA GLU A 269 30.26 -24.82 14.62
C GLU A 269 28.87 -24.64 15.22
N LEU A 270 28.55 -23.41 15.62
CA LEU A 270 27.26 -23.08 16.22
C LEU A 270 26.17 -23.21 15.15
N ASN A 271 25.10 -23.92 15.48
CA ASN A 271 23.91 -24.00 14.65
C ASN A 271 23.44 -22.58 14.30
N ASN A 272 23.25 -22.34 13.02
CA ASN A 272 22.58 -21.13 12.56
C ASN A 272 21.06 -21.28 12.75
N ASN A 273 20.29 -20.34 12.20
CA ASN A 273 18.84 -20.46 12.11
C ASN A 273 18.42 -21.54 11.09
N ARG A 274 18.80 -22.81 11.33
CA ARG A 274 18.36 -23.98 10.53
C ARG A 274 16.91 -24.34 10.80
N GLY A 275 16.37 -23.93 11.94
CA GLY A 275 14.94 -24.00 12.22
C GLY A 275 14.16 -22.93 11.43
N ASN A 276 12.84 -22.97 11.48
CA ASN A 276 11.98 -21.91 10.95
C ASN A 276 11.85 -20.74 11.94
N LEU A 277 12.86 -20.47 12.78
CA LEU A 277 12.80 -19.44 13.82
C LEU A 277 12.64 -18.07 13.17
N GLU A 278 11.59 -17.37 13.56
CA GLU A 278 11.21 -16.12 12.93
C GLU A 278 10.75 -15.10 13.97
N ARG A 279 11.01 -13.84 13.65
CA ARG A 279 10.47 -12.69 14.38
C ARG A 279 9.87 -11.73 13.37
N THR A 280 8.54 -11.60 13.37
CA THR A 280 7.82 -10.74 12.44
C THR A 280 8.40 -9.32 12.44
N GLY A 281 8.86 -8.86 11.28
CA GLY A 281 9.44 -7.52 11.11
C GLY A 281 10.91 -7.36 11.46
N TYR A 282 11.61 -8.47 11.74
CA TYR A 282 13.04 -8.48 12.04
C TYR A 282 13.75 -9.57 11.22
N THR A 283 15.02 -9.32 10.92
CA THR A 283 15.93 -10.28 10.31
C THR A 283 16.85 -10.85 11.39
N PHE A 284 17.00 -12.18 11.42
CA PHE A 284 17.96 -12.86 12.27
C PHE A 284 19.39 -12.51 11.83
N THR A 285 20.21 -11.97 12.72
CA THR A 285 21.60 -11.58 12.40
C THR A 285 22.65 -12.50 13.00
N GLY A 286 22.27 -13.37 13.92
CA GLY A 286 23.19 -14.25 14.64
C GLY A 286 22.72 -14.50 16.06
N TRP A 287 23.64 -14.96 16.89
CA TRP A 287 23.41 -15.26 18.30
C TRP A 287 24.17 -14.33 19.22
N ASN A 288 23.64 -14.11 20.43
CA ASN A 288 24.31 -13.35 21.47
C ASN A 288 24.35 -14.14 22.78
N THR A 289 25.43 -13.97 23.55
CA THR A 289 25.56 -14.61 24.88
C THR A 289 24.66 -14.02 25.97
N ARG A 290 23.93 -12.94 25.68
CA ARG A 290 22.96 -12.30 26.59
C ARG A 290 21.67 -11.96 25.85
N TYR A 291 20.53 -12.16 26.51
CA TYR A 291 19.20 -11.90 25.94
C TYR A 291 18.98 -10.45 25.48
N ASN A 292 19.64 -9.49 26.13
CA ASN A 292 19.55 -8.06 25.81
C ASN A 292 20.53 -7.59 24.72
N GLY A 293 21.32 -8.50 24.14
CA GLY A 293 22.30 -8.18 23.10
C GLY A 293 23.59 -7.52 23.58
N SER A 294 23.81 -7.35 24.89
CA SER A 294 25.04 -6.74 25.44
C SER A 294 26.22 -7.71 25.58
N GLY A 295 26.02 -8.99 25.27
CA GLY A 295 27.06 -10.00 25.32
C GLY A 295 27.87 -10.07 24.03
N SER A 296 28.76 -11.05 23.94
CA SER A 296 29.47 -11.38 22.70
C SER A 296 28.51 -11.82 21.61
N ASN A 297 28.74 -11.33 20.38
CA ASN A 297 28.00 -11.71 19.18
C ASN A 297 28.67 -12.89 18.48
N PHE A 298 27.87 -13.79 17.95
CA PHE A 298 28.26 -14.87 17.07
C PHE A 298 27.47 -14.73 15.77
N ASP A 299 28.18 -14.43 14.68
CA ASP A 299 27.59 -14.40 13.35
C ASP A 299 27.15 -15.81 12.92
N VAL A 300 26.29 -15.89 11.92
CA VAL A 300 25.82 -17.15 11.32
C VAL A 300 27.00 -18.03 10.91
N GLY A 301 27.09 -19.25 11.47
CA GLY A 301 28.16 -20.21 11.18
C GLY A 301 29.45 -20.00 12.01
N SER A 302 29.41 -19.19 13.06
CA SER A 302 30.58 -18.99 13.93
C SER A 302 30.99 -20.27 14.66
N THR A 303 32.30 -20.48 14.81
CA THR A 303 32.87 -21.57 15.59
C THR A 303 33.04 -21.17 17.06
N TYR A 304 32.59 -22.02 17.98
CA TYR A 304 32.77 -21.86 19.42
C TYR A 304 33.90 -22.75 19.94
N TYR A 305 34.86 -22.13 20.63
CA TYR A 305 36.09 -22.78 21.08
C TYR A 305 36.11 -23.08 22.58
N THR A 306 35.34 -22.35 23.38
CA THR A 306 35.45 -22.41 24.85
C THR A 306 34.81 -23.69 25.40
N ASP A 307 35.43 -24.23 26.44
CA ASP A 307 35.03 -25.46 27.12
C ASP A 307 34.16 -25.15 28.33
N GLN A 308 32.95 -24.64 28.05
CA GLN A 308 31.92 -24.34 29.06
C GLN A 308 30.53 -24.45 28.42
N ASP A 309 29.51 -24.68 29.26
CA ASP A 309 28.12 -24.60 28.82
C ASP A 309 27.78 -23.18 28.38
N LEU A 310 26.96 -23.07 27.33
CA LEU A 310 26.61 -21.78 26.75
C LEU A 310 25.12 -21.73 26.36
N THR A 311 24.44 -20.66 26.74
CA THR A 311 23.13 -20.32 26.17
C THR A 311 23.27 -19.14 25.23
N LEU A 312 22.76 -19.32 24.02
CA LEU A 312 22.77 -18.35 22.94
C LEU A 312 21.37 -17.81 22.66
N PHE A 313 21.22 -16.50 22.64
CA PHE A 313 19.96 -15.80 22.40
C PHE A 313 19.93 -15.23 21.00
N ALA A 314 18.84 -15.44 20.27
CA ALA A 314 18.70 -14.94 18.91
C ALA A 314 18.80 -13.39 18.88
N GLN A 315 19.63 -12.89 17.97
CA GLN A 315 19.82 -11.47 17.73
C GLN A 315 19.04 -11.06 16.48
N TRP A 316 18.29 -9.95 16.62
CA TRP A 316 17.30 -9.52 15.65
C TRP A 316 17.58 -8.08 15.24
N LYS A 317 17.72 -7.84 13.94
CA LYS A 317 17.80 -6.49 13.35
C LYS A 317 16.45 -6.13 12.75
N VAL A 318 15.89 -4.98 13.10
CA VAL A 318 14.62 -4.52 12.53
C VAL A 318 14.73 -4.44 11.01
N SER A 319 13.75 -4.99 10.31
CA SER A 319 13.71 -4.94 8.85
C SER A 319 13.36 -3.52 8.39
N THR A 320 14.03 -3.07 7.34
CA THR A 320 13.78 -1.79 6.68
C THR A 320 13.18 -2.01 5.30
N TYR A 321 12.26 -1.14 4.89
CA TYR A 321 11.61 -1.18 3.59
C TYR A 321 11.88 0.11 2.82
N THR A 322 12.25 -0.04 1.55
CA THR A 322 12.53 1.08 0.65
C THR A 322 11.31 1.38 -0.22
N ILE A 323 10.90 2.64 -0.22
CA ILE A 323 9.90 3.20 -1.13
C ILE A 323 10.66 3.98 -2.20
N THR A 324 10.59 3.51 -3.44
CA THR A 324 11.20 4.17 -4.60
C THR A 324 10.11 4.88 -5.40
N TYR A 325 10.42 6.04 -5.95
CA TYR A 325 9.48 6.81 -6.77
C TYR A 325 9.91 6.79 -8.23
N ASP A 326 8.95 6.57 -9.11
CA ASP A 326 9.12 6.58 -10.56
C ASP A 326 8.19 7.63 -11.17
N GLY A 327 8.75 8.55 -11.95
CA GLY A 327 8.00 9.64 -12.58
C GLY A 327 7.08 9.17 -13.69
N ASN A 328 7.13 7.88 -14.03
CA ASN A 328 6.38 7.23 -15.07
C ASN A 328 6.61 7.96 -16.41
N SER A 329 5.54 8.24 -17.15
CA SER A 329 5.56 8.99 -18.41
C SER A 329 5.72 10.51 -18.24
N LYS A 330 6.44 10.99 -17.21
CA LYS A 330 6.75 12.41 -17.04
C LYS A 330 7.45 12.96 -18.29
N THR A 331 7.22 14.23 -18.58
CA THR A 331 7.96 14.94 -19.64
C THR A 331 9.06 15.83 -19.08
N ASP A 332 8.95 16.26 -17.82
CA ASP A 332 9.94 17.11 -17.15
C ASP A 332 9.92 16.92 -15.61
N GLY A 333 10.83 17.59 -14.91
CA GLY A 333 11.00 17.51 -13.45
C GLY A 333 11.84 16.32 -13.00
N THR A 334 12.14 16.26 -11.69
CA THR A 334 12.92 15.18 -11.07
C THR A 334 12.03 14.34 -10.15
N VAL A 335 12.31 13.05 -10.08
CA VAL A 335 11.61 12.17 -9.12
C VAL A 335 12.17 12.39 -7.72
N PRO A 336 11.35 12.27 -6.65
CA PRO A 336 11.85 12.32 -5.29
C PRO A 336 12.87 11.23 -5.00
N ALA A 337 13.81 11.51 -4.09
CA ALA A 337 14.75 10.51 -3.60
C ALA A 337 14.01 9.34 -2.91
N PRO A 338 14.52 8.10 -2.99
CA PRO A 338 13.94 6.97 -2.27
C PRO A 338 13.87 7.22 -0.76
N GLN A 339 12.78 6.81 -0.13
CA GLN A 339 12.59 6.87 1.31
C GLN A 339 12.75 5.47 1.92
N THR A 340 13.20 5.41 3.17
CA THR A 340 13.24 4.14 3.91
C THR A 340 12.42 4.26 5.20
N LYS A 341 11.70 3.19 5.53
CA LYS A 341 10.98 3.05 6.79
C LYS A 341 11.39 1.78 7.51
N THR A 342 11.32 1.78 8.83
CA THR A 342 11.45 0.56 9.63
C THR A 342 10.10 -0.15 9.74
N HIS A 343 10.12 -1.45 10.01
CA HIS A 343 8.90 -2.23 10.17
C HIS A 343 7.95 -1.61 11.21
N ALA A 344 6.65 -1.59 10.87
CA ALA A 344 5.56 -1.04 11.68
C ALA A 344 5.57 0.47 11.93
N ILE A 345 6.60 1.21 11.49
CA ILE A 345 6.62 2.68 11.55
C ILE A 345 6.14 3.24 10.21
N ALA A 346 5.03 3.96 10.20
CA ALA A 346 4.53 4.59 8.99
C ALA A 346 5.37 5.82 8.60
N ILE A 347 5.36 6.17 7.31
CA ILE A 347 6.08 7.33 6.77
C ILE A 347 5.13 8.13 5.87
N ALA A 348 5.30 9.46 5.79
CA ALA A 348 4.61 10.27 4.80
C ALA A 348 5.26 10.08 3.42
N LEU A 349 4.45 9.78 2.41
CA LEU A 349 4.94 9.68 1.03
C LEU A 349 5.45 11.03 0.53
N ALA A 350 6.43 10.99 -0.35
CA ALA A 350 7.05 12.19 -0.90
C ALA A 350 6.02 13.06 -1.64
N GLU A 351 6.11 14.35 -1.40
CA GLU A 351 5.43 15.37 -2.21
C GLU A 351 6.04 15.46 -3.62
N ASN A 352 5.36 16.15 -4.53
CA ASN A 352 5.89 16.47 -5.85
C ASN A 352 7.01 17.55 -5.80
N SER A 353 7.97 17.41 -4.89
CA SER A 353 9.02 18.40 -4.61
C SER A 353 10.00 18.60 -5.76
N GLY A 354 10.09 17.64 -6.68
CA GLY A 354 10.91 17.73 -7.90
C GLY A 354 10.20 18.39 -9.08
N ASN A 355 9.01 18.96 -8.86
CA ASN A 355 8.18 19.58 -9.90
C ASN A 355 7.94 18.65 -11.10
N LEU A 356 7.60 17.37 -10.83
CA LEU A 356 7.23 16.44 -11.89
C LEU A 356 6.09 17.04 -12.69
N SER A 357 6.27 17.08 -14.00
CA SER A 357 5.24 17.53 -14.93
C SER A 357 5.15 16.60 -16.14
N LYS A 358 3.94 16.53 -16.67
CA LYS A 358 3.62 15.81 -17.90
C LYS A 358 2.76 16.73 -18.75
N ILE A 359 3.19 17.00 -19.98
CA ILE A 359 2.46 17.85 -20.93
C ILE A 359 0.99 17.39 -21.01
N ASP A 360 0.06 18.31 -20.74
CA ASP A 360 -1.39 18.13 -20.77
C ASP A 360 -2.01 17.24 -19.66
N TYR A 361 -1.23 16.91 -18.63
CA TYR A 361 -1.71 16.19 -17.45
C TYR A 361 -1.39 16.97 -16.17
N VAL A 362 -2.11 16.64 -15.10
CA VAL A 362 -1.87 17.08 -13.73
C VAL A 362 -1.39 15.88 -12.91
N PHE A 363 -0.37 16.10 -12.08
CA PHE A 363 0.08 15.10 -11.13
C PHE A 363 -1.02 14.86 -10.09
N ALA A 364 -1.44 13.60 -9.94
CA ALA A 364 -2.56 13.19 -9.11
C ALA A 364 -2.13 12.16 -8.05
N GLY A 365 -0.92 12.34 -7.52
CA GLY A 365 -0.31 11.46 -6.53
C GLY A 365 0.41 10.25 -7.15
N TRP A 366 0.52 9.22 -6.34
CA TRP A 366 1.31 8.02 -6.59
C TRP A 366 0.43 6.79 -6.79
N ASN A 367 0.88 5.82 -7.57
CA ASN A 367 0.17 4.56 -7.81
C ASN A 367 1.10 3.36 -7.66
N THR A 368 0.58 2.24 -7.16
CA THR A 368 1.38 1.01 -7.00
C THR A 368 1.68 0.28 -8.31
N LYS A 369 1.12 0.74 -9.44
CA LYS A 369 1.39 0.24 -10.79
C LYS A 369 1.58 1.39 -11.78
N SER A 370 2.46 1.19 -12.77
CA SER A 370 2.77 2.19 -13.80
C SER A 370 1.60 2.51 -14.73
N ASP A 371 0.69 1.55 -14.93
CA ASP A 371 -0.53 1.70 -15.75
C ASP A 371 -1.68 2.43 -15.02
N GLY A 372 -1.50 2.75 -13.73
CA GLY A 372 -2.52 3.40 -12.91
C GLY A 372 -3.61 2.49 -12.36
N SER A 373 -3.59 1.18 -12.66
CA SER A 373 -4.59 0.20 -12.17
C SER A 373 -4.36 -0.26 -10.73
N GLY A 374 -3.28 0.21 -10.09
CA GLY A 374 -2.95 -0.09 -8.71
C GLY A 374 -3.67 0.80 -7.71
N THR A 375 -3.28 0.68 -6.45
CA THR A 375 -3.75 1.54 -5.36
C THR A 375 -3.18 2.94 -5.53
N THR A 376 -4.05 3.95 -5.46
CA THR A 376 -3.64 5.36 -5.52
C THR A 376 -3.38 5.89 -4.11
N TYR A 377 -2.33 6.68 -3.97
CA TYR A 377 -1.99 7.41 -2.75
C TYR A 377 -1.79 8.88 -3.11
N ASP A 378 -2.44 9.77 -2.38
CA ASP A 378 -2.16 11.20 -2.51
C ASP A 378 -0.77 11.50 -1.92
N GLU A 379 -0.18 12.59 -2.38
CA GLU A 379 1.12 13.03 -1.87
C GLU A 379 1.04 13.42 -0.38
N GLY A 380 2.12 13.20 0.38
CA GLY A 380 2.14 13.45 1.82
C GLY A 380 1.34 12.47 2.68
N THR A 381 0.57 11.56 2.08
CA THR A 381 -0.24 10.59 2.84
C THR A 381 0.60 9.59 3.62
N THR A 382 0.06 9.12 4.74
CA THR A 382 0.74 8.14 5.60
C THR A 382 0.73 6.75 4.97
N PHE A 383 1.91 6.15 4.83
CA PHE A 383 2.14 4.85 4.20
C PHE A 383 2.62 3.80 5.22
N SER A 384 1.77 2.78 5.45
CA SER A 384 1.98 1.76 6.48
C SER A 384 2.44 0.40 5.94
N VAL A 385 2.45 0.18 4.62
CA VAL A 385 2.84 -1.12 4.02
C VAL A 385 4.30 -1.45 4.35
N ASN A 386 4.56 -2.71 4.68
CA ASN A 386 5.86 -3.24 5.08
C ASN A 386 6.47 -4.10 3.95
N LYS A 387 6.75 -3.47 2.80
CA LYS A 387 7.33 -4.11 1.62
C LYS A 387 8.13 -3.08 0.83
N ASN A 388 9.24 -3.51 0.22
CA ASN A 388 9.91 -2.71 -0.82
C ASN A 388 8.95 -2.51 -1.99
N ILE A 389 8.74 -1.26 -2.40
CA ILE A 389 7.77 -0.92 -3.43
C ILE A 389 8.27 0.26 -4.28
N THR A 390 7.95 0.21 -5.57
CA THR A 390 8.06 1.36 -6.46
C THR A 390 6.68 1.96 -6.64
N LEU A 391 6.57 3.26 -6.38
CA LEU A 391 5.37 4.05 -6.60
C LEU A 391 5.55 4.90 -7.86
N TYR A 392 4.56 4.85 -8.75
CA TYR A 392 4.58 5.49 -10.05
C TYR A 392 3.72 6.75 -10.03
N ALA A 393 4.21 7.85 -10.61
CA ALA A 393 3.43 9.06 -10.75
C ALA A 393 2.12 8.78 -11.53
N LYS A 394 1.00 9.17 -10.92
CA LYS A 394 -0.33 9.10 -11.53
C LYS A 394 -0.64 10.43 -12.19
N TRP A 395 -1.11 10.37 -13.43
CA TRP A 395 -1.37 11.53 -14.26
C TRP A 395 -2.84 11.57 -14.64
N LEU A 396 -3.55 12.64 -14.31
CA LEU A 396 -4.91 12.90 -14.77
C LEU A 396 -4.89 13.91 -15.92
N PRO A 397 -5.66 13.71 -17.01
CA PRO A 397 -5.75 14.69 -18.08
C PRO A 397 -6.14 16.06 -17.54
N LYS A 398 -5.48 17.12 -18.00
CA LYS A 398 -5.85 18.48 -17.65
C LYS A 398 -7.17 18.81 -18.35
N ILE A 399 -8.22 19.11 -17.59
CA ILE A 399 -9.52 19.50 -18.13
C ILE A 399 -9.57 21.02 -18.31
N CYS A 400 -10.06 21.46 -19.47
CA CYS A 400 -10.36 22.87 -19.76
C CYS A 400 -11.87 23.04 -19.98
N THR A 401 -12.36 24.25 -19.71
CA THR A 401 -13.80 24.57 -19.79
C THR A 401 -14.07 25.65 -20.84
N ILE A 402 -15.09 25.43 -21.68
CA ILE A 402 -15.70 26.44 -22.55
C ILE A 402 -16.98 26.93 -21.88
N THR A 403 -17.02 28.21 -21.54
CA THR A 403 -18.20 28.91 -21.03
C THR A 403 -18.80 29.77 -22.12
N TYR A 404 -20.12 29.95 -22.06
CA TYR A 404 -20.89 30.75 -23.00
C TYR A 404 -21.48 31.95 -22.27
N ASP A 405 -21.39 33.12 -22.88
CA ASP A 405 -21.91 34.37 -22.35
C ASP A 405 -22.94 34.95 -23.32
N SER A 406 -24.11 35.30 -22.81
CA SER A 406 -25.25 35.79 -23.59
C SER A 406 -24.98 37.10 -24.34
N ASN A 407 -23.95 37.85 -23.92
CA ASN A 407 -23.48 39.09 -24.51
C ASN A 407 -24.61 40.05 -24.92
N PHE A 408 -25.26 40.63 -23.91
CA PHE A 408 -26.39 41.57 -24.06
C PHE A 408 -27.67 40.97 -24.66
N ALA A 409 -27.84 39.64 -24.60
CA ALA A 409 -29.17 39.05 -24.85
C ALA A 409 -30.17 39.61 -23.83
N THR A 410 -31.41 39.82 -24.29
CA THR A 410 -32.52 40.31 -23.46
C THR A 410 -33.37 39.18 -22.91
N ASP A 411 -33.30 37.98 -23.51
CA ASP A 411 -34.01 36.78 -23.04
C ASP A 411 -33.29 35.49 -23.50
N GLY A 412 -33.75 34.34 -23.00
CA GLY A 412 -33.19 33.02 -23.26
C GLY A 412 -32.06 32.64 -22.31
N THR A 413 -31.41 31.51 -22.58
CA THR A 413 -30.31 31.00 -21.77
C THR A 413 -29.10 30.64 -22.63
N VAL A 414 -27.90 30.79 -22.08
CA VAL A 414 -26.70 30.29 -22.73
C VAL A 414 -26.65 28.76 -22.65
N PRO A 415 -25.96 28.08 -23.59
CA PRO A 415 -25.71 26.65 -23.46
C PRO A 415 -24.91 26.33 -22.20
N THR A 416 -25.12 25.13 -21.65
CA THR A 416 -24.29 24.64 -20.54
C THR A 416 -22.82 24.58 -20.93
N ALA A 417 -21.94 24.92 -19.99
CA ALA A 417 -20.49 24.86 -20.18
C ALA A 417 -20.04 23.47 -20.65
N GLN A 418 -19.02 23.43 -21.50
CA GLN A 418 -18.42 22.19 -21.98
C GLN A 418 -17.06 21.98 -21.32
N GLN A 419 -16.82 20.77 -20.86
CA GLN A 419 -15.52 20.35 -20.33
C GLN A 419 -14.92 19.32 -21.26
N ALA A 420 -13.63 19.46 -21.54
CA ALA A 420 -12.88 18.49 -22.32
C ALA A 420 -11.40 18.50 -21.91
N GLU A 421 -10.71 17.41 -22.24
CA GLU A 421 -9.28 17.30 -22.05
C GLU A 421 -8.56 18.37 -22.89
N ARG A 422 -7.52 18.96 -22.33
CA ARG A 422 -6.70 19.95 -23.00
C ARG A 422 -6.13 19.39 -24.31
N ASN A 423 -6.06 20.27 -25.31
CA ASN A 423 -5.65 20.02 -26.68
C ASN A 423 -6.55 19.09 -27.50
N THR A 424 -7.75 18.75 -27.01
CA THR A 424 -8.77 18.04 -27.80
C THR A 424 -9.67 19.00 -28.58
N LYS A 425 -10.34 18.48 -29.62
CA LYS A 425 -11.32 19.24 -30.40
C LYS A 425 -12.70 19.11 -29.75
N VAL A 426 -13.31 20.24 -29.43
CA VAL A 426 -14.68 20.34 -28.89
C VAL A 426 -15.56 21.01 -29.93
N MET A 427 -16.70 20.43 -30.25
CA MET A 427 -17.69 21.06 -31.11
C MET A 427 -18.40 22.17 -30.33
N ILE A 428 -18.39 23.39 -30.86
CA ILE A 428 -19.05 24.56 -30.27
C ILE A 428 -20.57 24.42 -30.40
N LYS A 429 -21.27 24.59 -29.27
CA LYS A 429 -22.73 24.52 -29.21
C LYS A 429 -23.34 25.71 -29.97
N GLY A 430 -24.45 25.48 -30.65
CA GLY A 430 -25.25 26.58 -31.22
C GLY A 430 -26.06 27.32 -30.15
N ASN A 431 -27.01 28.15 -30.60
CA ASN A 431 -27.96 28.87 -29.75
C ASN A 431 -29.05 27.95 -29.15
N THR A 432 -28.65 26.94 -28.38
CA THR A 432 -29.54 25.88 -27.87
C THR A 432 -30.52 26.36 -26.80
N GLY A 433 -30.15 27.38 -26.02
CA GLY A 433 -31.04 27.99 -25.03
C GLY A 433 -31.87 29.16 -25.57
N VAL A 434 -31.93 29.31 -26.90
CA VAL A 434 -32.77 30.29 -27.61
C VAL A 434 -32.54 31.70 -27.09
N LEU A 435 -31.28 32.15 -27.07
CA LEU A 435 -30.95 33.54 -26.78
C LEU A 435 -31.66 34.46 -27.75
N ILE A 436 -32.29 35.49 -27.20
CA ILE A 436 -33.02 36.53 -27.93
C ILE A 436 -32.37 37.86 -27.60
N LYS A 437 -32.14 38.67 -28.64
CA LYS A 437 -31.80 40.08 -28.52
C LYS A 437 -32.68 40.84 -29.50
N GLU A 438 -33.61 41.63 -28.99
CA GLU A 438 -34.56 42.38 -29.82
C GLU A 438 -33.83 43.25 -30.87
N GLY A 439 -34.27 43.18 -32.12
CA GLY A 439 -33.65 43.86 -33.26
C GLY A 439 -32.37 43.20 -33.81
N TYR A 440 -31.95 42.06 -33.28
CA TYR A 440 -30.77 41.33 -33.75
C TYR A 440 -31.06 39.84 -33.96
N THR A 441 -30.27 39.22 -34.84
CA THR A 441 -30.23 37.77 -35.06
C THR A 441 -28.92 37.21 -34.50
N PHE A 442 -28.99 36.08 -33.79
CA PHE A 442 -27.80 35.36 -33.32
C PHE A 442 -26.96 34.90 -34.52
N ASN A 443 -25.71 35.33 -34.58
CA ASN A 443 -24.79 35.11 -35.70
C ASN A 443 -23.49 34.43 -35.24
N GLY A 444 -23.64 33.42 -34.38
CA GLY A 444 -22.53 32.63 -33.84
C GLY A 444 -21.98 33.16 -32.52
N TRP A 445 -20.87 32.59 -32.08
CA TRP A 445 -20.14 33.00 -30.90
C TRP A 445 -18.84 33.71 -31.27
N ASN A 446 -18.31 34.54 -30.38
CA ASN A 446 -17.06 35.28 -30.58
C ASN A 446 -16.15 35.17 -29.35
N THR A 447 -14.83 35.21 -29.55
CA THR A 447 -13.86 35.19 -28.43
C THR A 447 -13.72 36.54 -27.72
N ALA A 448 -14.28 37.61 -28.27
CA ALA A 448 -14.33 38.94 -27.67
C ALA A 448 -15.78 39.45 -27.56
N THR A 449 -16.07 40.22 -26.51
CA THR A 449 -17.40 40.81 -26.24
C THR A 449 -17.85 41.78 -27.33
N ASP A 450 -16.91 42.48 -27.97
CA ASP A 450 -17.16 43.48 -29.02
C ASP A 450 -17.27 42.88 -30.43
N GLY A 451 -17.10 41.56 -30.57
CA GLY A 451 -17.18 40.86 -31.85
C GLY A 451 -15.92 40.94 -32.72
N THR A 452 -14.83 41.55 -32.24
CA THR A 452 -13.55 41.67 -32.98
C THR A 452 -12.70 40.40 -32.96
N GLY A 453 -13.03 39.44 -32.08
CA GLY A 453 -12.34 38.17 -31.97
C GLY A 453 -12.73 37.15 -33.04
N ASP A 454 -12.25 35.93 -32.85
CA ASP A 454 -12.55 34.80 -33.73
C ASP A 454 -14.02 34.38 -33.61
N THR A 455 -14.67 34.12 -34.75
CA THR A 455 -16.09 33.74 -34.79
C THR A 455 -16.25 32.23 -34.93
N TYR A 456 -17.12 31.65 -34.11
CA TYR A 456 -17.43 30.22 -34.07
C TYR A 456 -18.94 30.00 -34.24
N ASN A 457 -19.33 29.38 -35.35
CA ASN A 457 -20.72 28.98 -35.61
C ASN A 457 -21.03 27.63 -34.97
N SER A 458 -22.32 27.30 -34.86
CA SER A 458 -22.75 25.95 -34.50
C SER A 458 -22.12 24.92 -35.45
N ASN A 459 -21.56 23.85 -34.90
CA ASN A 459 -20.86 22.76 -35.60
C ASN A 459 -19.37 23.01 -35.95
N MET A 460 -18.82 24.19 -35.62
CA MET A 460 -17.37 24.38 -35.69
C MET A 460 -16.67 23.69 -34.52
N TYR A 461 -15.45 23.20 -34.75
CA TYR A 461 -14.61 22.61 -33.71
C TYR A 461 -13.57 23.62 -33.21
N TYR A 462 -13.45 23.75 -31.90
CA TYR A 462 -12.40 24.50 -31.22
C TYR A 462 -11.41 23.54 -30.57
N LYS A 463 -10.11 23.74 -30.80
CA LYS A 463 -9.06 23.00 -30.09
C LYS A 463 -8.80 23.69 -28.75
N ILE A 464 -9.39 23.15 -27.70
CA ILE A 464 -9.34 23.77 -26.37
C ILE A 464 -7.96 23.61 -25.75
N SER A 465 -7.24 24.70 -25.48
CA SER A 465 -5.91 24.67 -24.86
C SER A 465 -5.85 25.37 -23.49
N THR A 466 -6.84 26.21 -23.19
CA THR A 466 -7.08 26.87 -21.91
C THR A 466 -8.58 26.96 -21.68
N ASN A 467 -9.00 27.45 -20.51
CA ASN A 467 -10.39 27.89 -20.35
C ASN A 467 -10.68 29.02 -21.34
N LEU A 468 -11.88 29.00 -21.93
CA LEU A 468 -12.32 29.97 -22.92
C LEU A 468 -13.75 30.41 -22.60
N THR A 469 -14.02 31.72 -22.67
CA THR A 469 -15.39 32.24 -22.71
C THR A 469 -15.72 32.67 -24.13
N LEU A 470 -16.89 32.26 -24.61
CA LEU A 470 -17.44 32.59 -25.91
C LEU A 470 -18.66 33.48 -25.72
N TYR A 471 -18.67 34.66 -26.35
CA TYR A 471 -19.70 35.68 -26.25
C TYR A 471 -20.65 35.59 -27.46
N ALA A 472 -21.95 35.69 -27.25
CA ALA A 472 -22.90 35.69 -28.36
C ALA A 472 -22.60 36.85 -29.32
N LYS A 473 -22.51 36.55 -30.62
CA LYS A 473 -22.32 37.53 -31.68
C LYS A 473 -23.66 37.81 -32.32
N TRP A 474 -24.00 39.08 -32.48
CA TRP A 474 -25.31 39.52 -32.95
C TRP A 474 -25.17 40.25 -34.28
N ALA A 475 -25.98 39.87 -35.28
CA ALA A 475 -26.16 40.61 -36.51
C ALA A 475 -27.42 41.48 -36.40
N GLU A 476 -27.30 42.77 -36.66
CA GLU A 476 -28.45 43.69 -36.67
C GLU A 476 -29.43 43.29 -37.77
N ASN A 477 -30.73 43.27 -37.44
CA ASN A 477 -31.78 43.02 -38.40
C ASN A 477 -31.97 44.26 -39.29
N LYS A 478 -32.02 44.04 -40.59
CA LYS A 478 -32.21 45.10 -41.59
C LYS A 478 -33.40 44.75 -42.47
N TYR A 479 -34.12 45.78 -42.90
CA TYR A 479 -35.33 45.67 -43.71
C TYR A 479 -35.19 46.47 -44.99
N THR A 480 -35.71 45.93 -46.09
CA THR A 480 -35.61 46.46 -47.44
C THR A 480 -36.96 47.00 -47.90
N ILE A 481 -36.99 48.28 -48.27
CA ILE A 481 -38.14 48.95 -48.86
C ILE A 481 -37.88 49.04 -50.37
N THR A 482 -38.72 48.37 -51.15
CA THR A 482 -38.64 48.34 -52.61
C THR A 482 -39.79 49.14 -53.22
N TYR A 483 -39.53 49.84 -54.31
CA TYR A 483 -40.53 50.65 -55.00
C TYR A 483 -40.90 50.02 -56.34
N ASP A 484 -42.19 50.05 -56.65
CA ASP A 484 -42.76 49.57 -57.90
C ASP A 484 -43.47 50.75 -58.61
N ALA A 485 -43.14 50.95 -59.88
CA ALA A 485 -43.68 52.03 -60.71
C ALA A 485 -45.19 51.90 -60.98
N ASN A 486 -45.76 50.73 -60.71
CA ASN A 486 -47.15 50.38 -60.95
C ASN A 486 -47.56 50.72 -62.40
N SER A 487 -48.65 51.46 -62.59
CA SER A 487 -49.16 51.86 -63.92
C SER A 487 -48.47 53.09 -64.52
N ALA A 488 -47.24 53.41 -64.11
CA ALA A 488 -46.46 54.46 -64.77
C ALA A 488 -46.27 54.14 -66.27
N THR A 489 -46.27 55.18 -67.11
CA THR A 489 -46.02 55.03 -68.54
C THR A 489 -44.57 55.37 -68.91
N GLU A 490 -43.89 56.17 -68.08
CA GLU A 490 -42.49 56.55 -68.25
C GLU A 490 -41.76 56.66 -66.90
N GLY A 491 -40.42 56.75 -66.94
CA GLY A 491 -39.55 56.82 -65.76
C GLY A 491 -39.18 55.45 -65.17
N ASN A 492 -38.44 55.48 -64.07
CA ASN A 492 -38.07 54.28 -63.29
C ASN A 492 -38.51 54.44 -61.84
N ALA A 493 -38.85 53.33 -61.18
CA ALA A 493 -39.05 53.36 -59.72
C ALA A 493 -37.74 53.74 -59.00
N PRO A 494 -37.81 54.40 -57.83
CA PRO A 494 -36.63 54.67 -57.02
C PRO A 494 -35.87 53.40 -56.63
N SER A 495 -34.55 53.53 -56.41
CA SER A 495 -33.75 52.42 -55.89
C SER A 495 -34.25 51.96 -54.50
N PRO A 496 -34.16 50.65 -54.18
CA PRO A 496 -34.53 50.16 -52.86
C PRO A 496 -33.74 50.84 -51.74
N GLN A 497 -34.41 51.07 -50.61
CA GLN A 497 -33.79 51.61 -49.40
C GLN A 497 -33.68 50.50 -48.36
N ILE A 498 -32.68 50.59 -47.48
CA ILE A 498 -32.48 49.65 -46.38
C ILE A 498 -32.50 50.42 -45.06
N LYS A 499 -33.31 49.97 -44.11
CA LYS A 499 -33.35 50.49 -42.73
C LYS A 499 -32.89 49.44 -41.73
N SER A 500 -32.35 49.91 -40.60
CA SER A 500 -32.11 49.08 -39.43
C SER A 500 -33.40 48.93 -38.60
N HIS A 501 -33.48 47.86 -37.82
CA HIS A 501 -34.59 47.63 -36.92
C HIS A 501 -34.81 48.79 -35.93
N GLY A 502 -36.05 49.25 -35.81
CA GLY A 502 -36.46 50.34 -34.91
C GLY A 502 -36.05 51.74 -35.36
N ILE A 503 -35.40 51.88 -36.53
CA ILE A 503 -35.02 53.18 -37.08
C ILE A 503 -35.94 53.52 -38.25
N ASP A 504 -36.75 54.57 -38.11
CA ASP A 504 -37.61 55.04 -39.18
C ASP A 504 -36.80 55.49 -40.39
N ILE A 505 -37.35 55.29 -41.58
CA ILE A 505 -36.75 55.75 -42.84
C ILE A 505 -37.73 56.64 -43.60
N THR A 506 -37.22 57.73 -44.16
CA THR A 506 -37.99 58.58 -45.07
C THR A 506 -38.08 57.91 -46.44
N LEU A 507 -39.31 57.68 -46.90
CA LEU A 507 -39.58 57.05 -48.19
C LEU A 507 -39.11 57.92 -49.35
N SER A 508 -38.64 57.27 -50.40
CA SER A 508 -38.07 57.92 -51.58
C SER A 508 -39.05 58.91 -52.23
N LEU A 509 -38.49 60.04 -52.65
CA LEU A 509 -39.15 60.97 -53.56
C LEU A 509 -39.30 60.33 -54.96
N ASN A 510 -39.94 61.04 -55.89
CA ASN A 510 -40.02 60.64 -57.30
C ASN A 510 -38.68 60.83 -58.05
N THR A 511 -37.58 60.27 -57.54
CA THR A 511 -36.22 60.50 -58.06
C THR A 511 -35.97 59.86 -59.41
N GLY A 512 -36.73 58.82 -59.76
CA GLY A 512 -36.65 58.18 -61.07
C GLY A 512 -37.59 58.78 -62.12
N ALA A 513 -38.18 59.95 -61.83
CA ALA A 513 -39.07 60.69 -62.71
C ALA A 513 -40.22 59.83 -63.25
N LEU A 514 -40.90 59.09 -62.37
CA LEU A 514 -42.11 58.36 -62.74
C LEU A 514 -43.15 59.34 -63.27
N GLU A 515 -43.70 59.03 -64.44
CA GLU A 515 -44.75 59.80 -65.08
C GLU A 515 -45.88 58.89 -65.56
N ARG A 516 -47.10 59.43 -65.50
CA ARG A 516 -48.30 58.80 -66.04
C ARG A 516 -49.16 59.87 -66.69
N ALA A 517 -49.34 59.81 -68.00
CA ALA A 517 -50.06 60.83 -68.76
C ALA A 517 -51.49 61.06 -68.21
N GLY A 518 -51.81 62.31 -67.86
CA GLY A 518 -53.10 62.70 -67.30
C GLY A 518 -53.24 62.52 -65.77
N TYR A 519 -52.18 62.11 -65.08
CA TYR A 519 -52.15 61.90 -63.62
C TYR A 519 -50.94 62.60 -63.00
N TYR A 520 -50.99 62.86 -61.69
CA TYR A 520 -49.81 63.15 -60.87
C TYR A 520 -49.59 62.04 -59.84
N LEU A 521 -48.33 61.83 -59.43
CA LEU A 521 -47.99 60.87 -58.38
C LEU A 521 -48.44 61.45 -57.04
N GLU A 522 -49.42 60.82 -56.41
CA GLU A 522 -49.95 61.21 -55.10
C GLU A 522 -49.06 60.71 -53.97
N GLY A 523 -48.46 59.53 -54.15
CA GLY A 523 -47.65 58.86 -53.15
C GLY A 523 -47.42 57.39 -53.47
N TRP A 524 -47.17 56.62 -52.43
CA TRP A 524 -46.93 55.19 -52.48
C TRP A 524 -48.07 54.43 -51.79
N ASN A 525 -48.35 53.20 -52.20
CA ASN A 525 -49.35 52.34 -51.57
C ASN A 525 -48.79 50.95 -51.30
N THR A 526 -49.18 50.33 -50.18
CA THR A 526 -48.71 48.98 -49.84
C THR A 526 -49.33 47.88 -50.70
N LYS A 527 -50.26 48.19 -51.60
CA LYS A 527 -50.85 47.28 -52.58
C LYS A 527 -50.93 47.94 -53.96
N SER A 528 -50.73 47.15 -55.01
CA SER A 528 -50.76 47.63 -56.40
C SER A 528 -52.12 48.15 -56.86
N ASP A 529 -53.21 47.63 -56.27
CA ASP A 529 -54.59 48.05 -56.56
C ASP A 529 -55.02 49.33 -55.84
N GLY A 530 -54.16 49.90 -54.99
CA GLY A 530 -54.44 51.10 -54.21
C GLY A 530 -55.32 50.89 -52.97
N SER A 531 -55.70 49.66 -52.63
CA SER A 531 -56.50 49.33 -51.43
C SER A 531 -55.69 49.22 -50.15
N GLY A 532 -54.36 49.32 -50.24
CA GLY A 532 -53.44 49.28 -49.11
C GLY A 532 -53.35 50.62 -48.38
N ILE A 533 -52.38 50.71 -47.47
CA ILE A 533 -52.07 51.94 -46.75
C ILE A 533 -51.37 52.89 -47.73
N THR A 534 -51.82 54.14 -47.80
CA THR A 534 -51.17 55.19 -48.59
C THR A 534 -50.15 55.92 -47.74
N TYR A 535 -48.95 56.04 -48.28
CA TYR A 535 -47.89 56.92 -47.79
C TYR A 535 -47.70 58.08 -48.75
N ALA A 536 -47.68 59.30 -48.25
CA ALA A 536 -47.31 60.48 -49.04
C ALA A 536 -45.84 60.39 -49.49
N ILE A 537 -45.50 61.10 -50.56
CA ILE A 537 -44.11 61.21 -51.02
C ILE A 537 -43.27 61.83 -49.90
N GLY A 538 -42.19 61.15 -49.49
CA GLY A 538 -41.33 61.61 -48.39
C GLY A 538 -41.88 61.35 -46.98
N GLU A 539 -42.94 60.55 -46.83
CA GLU A 539 -43.42 60.12 -45.51
C GLU A 539 -42.45 59.12 -44.84
N SER A 540 -42.51 58.98 -43.52
CA SER A 540 -41.66 58.03 -42.77
C SER A 540 -42.30 56.65 -42.68
N TYR A 541 -41.50 55.60 -42.87
CA TYR A 541 -41.89 54.20 -42.70
C TYR A 541 -41.25 53.60 -41.44
N SER A 542 -42.11 53.31 -40.45
CA SER A 542 -41.71 52.87 -39.10
C SER A 542 -41.70 51.36 -38.92
N GLU A 543 -42.42 50.61 -39.75
CA GLU A 543 -42.52 49.15 -39.60
C GLU A 543 -41.16 48.46 -39.80
N ASN A 544 -40.99 47.32 -39.13
CA ASN A 544 -39.78 46.49 -39.15
C ASN A 544 -40.02 45.27 -40.04
N ASP A 545 -40.39 45.52 -41.30
CA ASP A 545 -40.65 44.49 -42.29
C ASP A 545 -40.22 44.93 -43.69
N ASP A 546 -39.83 43.94 -44.49
CA ASP A 546 -39.57 44.13 -45.91
C ASP A 546 -40.89 44.45 -46.61
N ILE A 547 -40.90 45.47 -47.48
CA ILE A 547 -42.13 45.89 -48.15
C ILE A 547 -41.87 46.31 -49.60
N ILE A 548 -42.87 46.07 -50.45
CA ILE A 548 -42.97 46.65 -51.78
C ILE A 548 -44.03 47.74 -51.76
N LEU A 549 -43.66 48.95 -52.17
CA LEU A 549 -44.51 50.12 -52.25
C LEU A 549 -44.79 50.48 -53.71
N TYR A 550 -46.06 50.54 -54.07
CA TYR A 550 -46.54 50.76 -55.43
C TYR A 550 -46.92 52.23 -55.65
N ALA A 551 -46.52 52.81 -56.78
CA ALA A 551 -46.88 54.18 -57.14
C ALA A 551 -48.42 54.36 -57.19
N LYS A 552 -48.92 55.37 -56.48
CA LYS A 552 -50.35 55.74 -56.43
C LYS A 552 -50.57 57.03 -57.21
N TRP A 553 -51.48 56.96 -58.18
CA TRP A 553 -51.71 58.02 -59.17
C TRP A 553 -53.07 58.70 -58.96
N HIS A 554 -53.12 60.02 -59.07
CA HIS A 554 -54.34 60.82 -58.99
C HIS A 554 -54.59 61.56 -60.32
N SER A 555 -55.80 61.51 -60.86
CA SER A 555 -56.11 62.07 -62.19
C SER A 555 -56.23 63.60 -62.18
N ASN A 556 -55.76 64.23 -63.25
CA ASN A 556 -55.94 65.66 -63.50
C ASN A 556 -57.39 65.95 -63.96
N THR A 557 -57.96 67.11 -63.62
CA THR A 557 -59.27 67.58 -64.13
C THR A 557 -59.22 69.06 -64.52
N TYR A 558 -59.87 69.44 -65.63
CA TYR A 558 -59.97 70.82 -66.13
C TYR A 558 -61.44 71.28 -66.24
N THR A 559 -61.72 72.57 -66.33
CA THR A 559 -63.06 73.17 -66.33
C THR A 559 -63.35 73.93 -67.62
N LEU A 560 -64.49 73.63 -68.26
CA LEU A 560 -65.02 74.35 -69.43
C LEU A 560 -66.13 75.31 -69.00
N THR A 561 -66.01 76.58 -69.35
CA THR A 561 -66.94 77.67 -68.99
C THR A 561 -67.37 78.43 -70.24
N TYR A 562 -68.60 78.95 -70.25
CA TYR A 562 -69.20 79.64 -71.40
C TYR A 562 -69.66 81.06 -71.05
N ASP A 563 -69.54 82.00 -71.98
CA ASP A 563 -69.93 83.42 -71.86
C ASP A 563 -70.78 83.86 -73.07
N GLY A 564 -71.94 84.48 -72.82
CA GLY A 564 -72.92 84.83 -73.86
C GLY A 564 -72.49 85.98 -74.77
N ASN A 565 -71.38 86.63 -74.45
CA ASN A 565 -70.68 87.63 -75.26
C ASN A 565 -71.58 88.76 -75.78
N GLY A 566 -72.28 89.41 -74.84
CA GLY A 566 -73.20 90.51 -75.13
C GLY A 566 -74.53 90.05 -75.75
N ASN A 567 -74.99 88.83 -75.44
CA ASN A 567 -76.33 88.38 -75.79
C ASN A 567 -77.39 89.22 -75.07
N GLU A 568 -78.55 89.41 -75.71
CA GLU A 568 -79.68 90.15 -75.14
C GLU A 568 -80.73 89.22 -74.51
N LYS A 569 -80.78 87.96 -74.97
CA LYS A 569 -81.70 86.92 -74.47
C LYS A 569 -81.03 85.55 -74.48
N GLY A 570 -81.61 84.60 -73.76
CA GLY A 570 -81.12 83.22 -73.62
C GLY A 570 -80.07 83.07 -72.52
N THR A 571 -79.65 81.82 -72.26
CA THR A 571 -78.64 81.47 -71.26
C THR A 571 -77.49 80.67 -71.88
N VAL A 572 -76.29 80.81 -71.34
CA VAL A 572 -75.15 79.97 -71.74
C VAL A 572 -75.23 78.56 -71.10
N PRO A 573 -74.51 77.55 -71.63
CA PRO A 573 -74.36 76.27 -70.98
C PRO A 573 -73.69 76.38 -69.60
N ASN A 574 -74.01 75.44 -68.70
CA ASN A 574 -73.39 75.39 -67.37
C ASN A 574 -71.91 75.00 -67.46
N PRO A 575 -71.05 75.53 -66.57
CA PRO A 575 -69.68 75.07 -66.49
C PRO A 575 -69.62 73.58 -66.17
N ARG A 576 -68.70 72.84 -66.82
CA ARG A 576 -68.50 71.41 -66.56
C ARG A 576 -67.04 71.06 -66.41
N LYS A 577 -66.75 70.10 -65.54
CA LYS A 577 -65.41 69.50 -65.42
C LYS A 577 -65.23 68.42 -66.47
N VAL A 578 -64.05 68.40 -67.07
CA VAL A 578 -63.63 67.51 -68.13
C VAL A 578 -62.29 66.90 -67.74
N THR A 579 -62.14 65.60 -67.95
CA THR A 579 -60.88 64.90 -67.75
C THR A 579 -60.04 64.98 -69.02
N PRO A 580 -58.73 65.26 -68.91
CA PRO A 580 -57.83 65.29 -70.06
C PRO A 580 -57.79 63.91 -70.75
N SER A 581 -57.54 63.90 -72.06
CA SER A 581 -57.41 62.66 -72.86
C SER A 581 -58.72 61.89 -73.08
N MET A 582 -59.87 62.54 -72.86
CA MET A 582 -61.19 62.10 -73.30
C MET A 582 -61.75 63.20 -74.24
N LEU A 583 -62.05 62.86 -75.50
CA LEU A 583 -62.65 63.81 -76.44
C LEU A 583 -63.99 64.33 -75.87
N THR A 584 -64.13 65.65 -75.80
CA THR A 584 -65.34 66.32 -75.29
C THR A 584 -65.97 67.16 -76.41
N THR A 585 -67.30 67.17 -76.49
CA THR A 585 -68.04 67.91 -77.53
C THR A 585 -68.38 69.32 -77.08
N ILE A 586 -68.26 70.30 -77.97
CA ILE A 586 -68.64 71.70 -77.71
C ILE A 586 -70.17 71.83 -77.66
N ASP A 587 -70.68 72.40 -76.56
CA ASP A 587 -72.12 72.59 -76.37
C ASP A 587 -72.73 73.51 -77.45
N ASN A 588 -73.90 73.16 -77.97
CA ASN A 588 -74.64 74.00 -78.93
C ASN A 588 -75.41 75.13 -78.21
N ASN A 589 -76.04 76.03 -78.98
CA ASN A 589 -76.90 77.10 -78.49
C ASN A 589 -78.26 76.63 -77.92
N TYR A 590 -78.25 75.65 -77.02
CA TYR A 590 -79.45 75.09 -76.40
C TYR A 590 -80.24 76.11 -75.56
N GLY A 591 -79.56 77.11 -75.01
CA GLY A 591 -80.20 78.16 -74.22
C GLY A 591 -80.86 79.27 -75.05
N ASN A 592 -80.97 79.10 -76.37
CA ASN A 592 -81.58 80.06 -77.29
C ASN A 592 -80.98 81.48 -77.15
N LEU A 593 -79.65 81.57 -77.10
CA LEU A 593 -78.93 82.84 -77.13
C LEU A 593 -79.35 83.64 -78.35
N LYS A 594 -79.67 84.92 -78.16
CA LYS A 594 -80.00 85.88 -79.22
C LYS A 594 -79.31 87.22 -78.98
N LYS A 595 -78.86 87.84 -80.06
CA LYS A 595 -78.30 89.19 -80.11
C LYS A 595 -78.90 89.92 -81.30
N LYS A 596 -79.48 91.10 -81.11
CA LYS A 596 -80.26 91.76 -82.17
C LYS A 596 -79.33 92.13 -83.34
N GLY A 597 -79.68 91.69 -84.54
CA GLY A 597 -78.89 91.92 -85.76
C GLY A 597 -77.73 90.96 -85.99
N PHE A 598 -77.59 89.92 -85.15
CA PHE A 598 -76.53 88.91 -85.28
C PHE A 598 -77.11 87.49 -85.17
N ILE A 599 -76.43 86.54 -85.80
CA ILE A 599 -76.64 85.11 -85.67
C ILE A 599 -75.51 84.48 -84.86
N PHE A 600 -75.81 83.39 -84.16
CA PHE A 600 -74.84 82.63 -83.37
C PHE A 600 -74.13 81.61 -84.26
N CYS A 601 -72.80 81.69 -84.32
CA CYS A 601 -71.97 80.88 -85.21
C CYS A 601 -70.93 80.03 -84.45
N GLY A 602 -71.29 79.57 -83.25
CA GLY A 602 -70.43 78.75 -82.38
C GLY A 602 -69.83 79.53 -81.22
N TRP A 603 -68.76 78.99 -80.64
CA TRP A 603 -68.06 79.58 -79.51
C TRP A 603 -66.62 79.93 -79.89
N ASN A 604 -66.03 80.92 -79.24
CA ASN A 604 -64.68 81.39 -79.53
C ASN A 604 -63.86 81.51 -78.25
N THR A 605 -62.55 81.24 -78.32
CA THR A 605 -61.67 81.41 -77.15
C THR A 605 -61.39 82.88 -76.79
N ALA A 606 -61.82 83.83 -77.62
CA ALA A 606 -61.73 85.27 -77.39
C ALA A 606 -63.08 85.97 -77.60
N SER A 607 -63.39 86.98 -76.78
CA SER A 607 -64.66 87.72 -76.82
C SER A 607 -64.83 88.58 -78.08
N ASP A 608 -63.74 88.99 -78.73
CA ASP A 608 -63.76 89.79 -79.96
C ASP A 608 -63.81 88.95 -81.25
N GLY A 609 -63.82 87.62 -81.12
CA GLY A 609 -63.84 86.67 -82.24
C GLY A 609 -62.47 86.38 -82.86
N SER A 610 -61.37 86.93 -82.33
CA SER A 610 -60.00 86.70 -82.85
C SER A 610 -59.42 85.34 -82.49
N GLY A 611 -60.02 84.62 -81.55
CA GLY A 611 -59.56 83.33 -81.05
C GLY A 611 -59.97 82.16 -81.95
N THR A 612 -59.72 80.94 -81.45
CA THR A 612 -60.14 79.70 -82.10
C THR A 612 -61.66 79.58 -82.01
N THR A 613 -62.32 79.45 -83.16
CA THR A 613 -63.76 79.20 -83.24
C THR A 613 -64.01 77.70 -83.16
N TYR A 614 -64.82 77.32 -82.19
CA TYR A 614 -65.37 75.99 -82.01
C TYR A 614 -66.82 75.97 -82.47
N TYR A 615 -67.10 75.13 -83.44
CA TYR A 615 -68.47 74.96 -83.94
C TYR A 615 -69.27 74.06 -83.00
N PRO A 616 -70.59 74.23 -82.90
CA PRO A 616 -71.42 73.33 -82.12
C PRO A 616 -71.18 71.87 -82.49
N PHE A 617 -71.06 71.01 -81.47
CA PHE A 617 -70.76 69.57 -81.60
C PHE A 617 -69.35 69.19 -82.06
N GLU A 618 -68.44 70.15 -82.22
CA GLU A 618 -67.03 69.86 -82.49
C GLU A 618 -66.38 69.14 -81.29
N GLU A 619 -65.58 68.09 -81.56
CA GLU A 619 -64.83 67.35 -80.55
C GLU A 619 -63.45 67.96 -80.33
N PHE A 620 -63.05 68.14 -79.07
CA PHE A 620 -61.71 68.61 -78.71
C PHE A 620 -61.23 68.03 -77.37
N ASP A 621 -59.92 68.10 -77.12
CA ASP A 621 -59.27 67.62 -75.90
C ASP A 621 -58.72 68.82 -75.09
N PRO A 622 -59.41 69.25 -74.02
CA PRO A 622 -58.97 70.36 -73.20
C PRO A 622 -57.69 69.99 -72.45
N LYS A 623 -56.64 70.80 -72.63
CA LYS A 623 -55.36 70.67 -71.92
C LYS A 623 -55.22 71.62 -70.72
N GLN A 624 -56.24 72.44 -70.49
CA GLN A 624 -56.32 73.45 -69.44
C GLN A 624 -57.77 73.88 -69.27
N ASP A 625 -58.04 74.70 -68.25
CA ASP A 625 -59.32 75.38 -68.10
C ASP A 625 -59.58 76.33 -69.29
N LEU A 626 -60.80 76.34 -69.82
CA LEU A 626 -61.18 77.13 -70.98
C LEU A 626 -62.44 77.95 -70.72
N LEU A 627 -62.41 79.22 -71.13
CA LEU A 627 -63.56 80.12 -71.19
C LEU A 627 -63.88 80.40 -72.67
N LEU A 628 -65.12 80.10 -73.06
CA LEU A 628 -65.59 80.17 -74.44
C LEU A 628 -66.70 81.22 -74.58
N TYR A 629 -66.54 82.16 -75.52
CA TYR A 629 -67.43 83.28 -75.78
C TYR A 629 -68.33 83.00 -76.98
N ALA A 630 -69.62 83.34 -76.91
CA ALA A 630 -70.53 83.18 -78.04
C ALA A 630 -70.03 83.99 -79.26
N ASN A 631 -69.90 83.33 -80.40
CA ASN A 631 -69.42 83.93 -81.63
C ASN A 631 -70.59 84.50 -82.43
N TRP A 632 -70.69 85.83 -82.49
CA TRP A 632 -71.80 86.56 -83.11
C TRP A 632 -71.38 87.14 -84.46
N GLN A 633 -72.10 86.80 -85.54
CA GLN A 633 -71.86 87.36 -86.88
C GLN A 633 -73.10 88.08 -87.40
N VAL A 634 -72.90 89.18 -88.15
CA VAL A 634 -74.00 89.87 -88.84
C VAL A 634 -74.59 88.93 -89.87
N GLU A 635 -75.91 88.79 -89.89
CA GLU A 635 -76.58 87.91 -90.84
C GLU A 635 -76.37 88.40 -92.27
N LYS A 636 -75.68 87.60 -93.08
CA LYS A 636 -75.59 87.73 -94.53
C LYS A 636 -76.23 86.48 -95.11
N ALA A 637 -77.52 86.60 -95.45
CA ALA A 637 -78.33 85.49 -95.91
C ALA A 637 -78.41 85.44 -97.43
N ILE A 638 -78.34 84.23 -97.98
CA ILE A 638 -78.76 84.00 -99.37
C ILE A 638 -80.29 83.96 -99.42
N THR A 639 -80.91 84.74 -100.31
CA THR A 639 -82.37 84.88 -100.43
C THR A 639 -82.86 84.45 -101.81
N SER A 640 -84.18 84.21 -101.93
CA SER A 640 -84.83 83.82 -103.19
C SER A 640 -84.60 84.82 -104.33
N GLU A 641 -84.38 86.09 -104.02
CA GLU A 641 -84.08 87.15 -104.99
C GLU A 641 -82.68 87.01 -105.62
N ILE A 642 -81.75 86.38 -104.90
CA ILE A 642 -80.36 86.19 -105.33
C ILE A 642 -80.20 84.87 -106.08
N ILE A 643 -81.06 83.89 -105.79
CA ILE A 643 -80.96 82.53 -106.34
C ILE A 643 -81.43 82.50 -107.80
N THR A 644 -80.47 82.40 -108.71
CA THR A 644 -80.70 82.33 -110.16
C THR A 644 -80.40 80.95 -110.73
N ALA A 645 -80.71 80.72 -112.00
CA ALA A 645 -80.36 79.46 -112.67
C ALA A 645 -78.85 79.17 -112.68
N ALA A 646 -78.01 80.20 -112.55
CA ALA A 646 -76.55 80.04 -112.47
C ALA A 646 -76.08 79.42 -111.14
N ASN A 647 -76.94 79.39 -110.11
CA ASN A 647 -76.63 78.79 -108.81
C ASN A 647 -76.92 77.29 -108.75
N PHE A 648 -77.32 76.68 -109.86
CA PHE A 648 -77.60 75.25 -109.93
C PHE A 648 -76.75 74.59 -111.01
N THR A 649 -76.28 73.38 -110.72
CA THR A 649 -75.76 72.50 -111.77
C THR A 649 -76.88 72.10 -112.73
N PRO A 650 -76.57 71.56 -113.93
CA PRO A 650 -77.58 70.99 -114.82
C PRO A 650 -78.44 69.87 -114.19
N PHE A 651 -78.00 69.30 -113.06
CA PHE A 651 -78.70 68.25 -112.32
C PHE A 651 -79.44 68.77 -111.07
N GLY A 652 -79.46 70.07 -110.81
CA GLY A 652 -80.21 70.68 -109.71
C GLY A 652 -79.49 70.73 -108.35
N GLU A 653 -78.19 70.43 -108.30
CA GLU A 653 -77.37 70.65 -107.09
C GLU A 653 -77.10 72.15 -106.92
N PHE A 654 -77.34 72.67 -105.71
CA PHE A 654 -77.06 74.06 -105.38
C PHE A 654 -75.57 74.32 -105.19
N ILE A 655 -75.03 75.27 -105.95
CA ILE A 655 -73.64 75.71 -105.85
C ILE A 655 -73.58 77.05 -105.12
N TRP A 656 -72.80 77.09 -104.04
CA TRP A 656 -72.42 78.31 -103.36
C TRP A 656 -71.45 79.13 -104.22
N THR A 657 -71.91 80.26 -104.76
CA THR A 657 -71.10 81.15 -105.59
C THR A 657 -70.45 82.30 -104.83
N ASP A 658 -70.80 82.46 -103.55
CA ASP A 658 -70.27 83.47 -102.64
C ASP A 658 -70.21 82.82 -101.24
N ASP A 659 -69.00 82.71 -100.69
CA ASP A 659 -68.70 82.09 -99.40
C ASP A 659 -68.84 83.07 -98.23
N SER A 660 -69.19 84.33 -98.50
CA SER A 660 -69.46 85.32 -97.46
C SER A 660 -70.86 85.23 -96.85
N TYR A 661 -71.74 84.38 -97.39
CA TYR A 661 -73.01 84.06 -96.74
C TYR A 661 -72.78 83.22 -95.49
N ASN A 662 -73.47 83.56 -94.40
CA ASN A 662 -73.44 82.80 -93.15
C ASN A 662 -74.83 82.32 -92.72
N ALA A 663 -75.84 82.57 -93.56
CA ALA A 663 -77.21 82.11 -93.35
C ALA A 663 -77.89 81.73 -94.67
N ILE A 664 -78.87 80.83 -94.59
CA ILE A 664 -79.88 80.64 -95.62
C ILE A 664 -81.11 81.44 -95.21
N GLY A 665 -81.58 82.35 -96.04
CA GLY A 665 -82.65 83.27 -95.71
C GLY A 665 -84.00 82.58 -95.50
N VAL A 666 -84.93 83.31 -94.88
CA VAL A 666 -86.33 82.89 -94.75
C VAL A 666 -86.91 82.64 -96.13
N GLU A 667 -87.49 81.44 -96.32
CA GLU A 667 -88.09 81.03 -97.59
C GLU A 667 -87.15 81.10 -98.82
N ALA A 668 -85.82 81.10 -98.63
CA ALA A 668 -84.85 81.35 -99.70
C ALA A 668 -85.00 80.41 -100.91
N PHE A 669 -85.28 79.13 -100.68
CA PHE A 669 -85.49 78.13 -101.72
C PHE A 669 -86.96 77.74 -101.88
N LYS A 670 -87.89 78.46 -101.22
CA LYS A 670 -89.28 78.00 -101.12
C LYS A 670 -89.91 77.78 -102.49
N GLY A 671 -90.41 76.56 -102.71
CA GLY A 671 -91.03 76.15 -103.98
C GLY A 671 -90.06 76.07 -105.16
N ASP A 672 -88.74 76.17 -104.95
CA ASP A 672 -87.76 76.11 -106.03
C ASP A 672 -87.65 74.68 -106.57
N GLU A 673 -88.30 74.44 -107.71
CA GLU A 673 -88.30 73.14 -108.39
C GLU A 673 -86.93 72.79 -109.02
N ARG A 674 -85.96 73.72 -109.05
CA ARG A 674 -84.61 73.44 -109.53
C ARG A 674 -83.75 72.76 -108.48
N LEU A 675 -84.07 72.93 -107.19
CA LEU A 675 -83.25 72.44 -106.09
C LEU A 675 -83.49 70.94 -105.88
N VAL A 676 -82.45 70.13 -106.14
CA VAL A 676 -82.42 68.68 -105.93
C VAL A 676 -81.53 68.30 -104.75
N SER A 677 -80.41 68.99 -104.54
CA SER A 677 -79.53 68.75 -103.39
C SER A 677 -78.80 70.02 -102.97
N ILE A 678 -78.46 70.11 -101.69
CA ILE A 678 -77.64 71.20 -101.13
C ILE A 678 -76.76 70.66 -100.02
N LYS A 679 -75.45 70.89 -100.14
CA LYS A 679 -74.51 70.69 -99.03
C LYS A 679 -74.37 72.00 -98.28
N ILE A 680 -74.78 72.04 -97.02
CA ILE A 680 -74.66 73.22 -96.15
C ILE A 680 -73.23 73.27 -95.58
N PRO A 681 -72.39 74.26 -95.93
CA PRO A 681 -71.04 74.39 -95.39
C PRO A 681 -71.06 74.81 -93.91
N ASN A 682 -69.99 74.51 -93.16
CA ASN A 682 -69.88 74.83 -91.73
C ASN A 682 -69.94 76.33 -91.41
N PHE A 683 -69.68 77.21 -92.39
CA PHE A 683 -69.81 78.65 -92.24
C PHE A 683 -71.28 79.14 -92.27
N ILE A 684 -72.22 78.29 -92.69
CA ILE A 684 -73.65 78.57 -92.57
C ILE A 684 -74.10 78.21 -91.16
N CYS A 685 -74.23 79.23 -90.33
CA CYS A 685 -74.62 79.10 -88.93
C CYS A 685 -76.11 79.33 -88.66
N HIS A 686 -76.89 79.74 -89.67
CA HIS A 686 -78.32 79.96 -89.51
C HIS A 686 -79.13 79.45 -90.71
N LEU A 687 -80.24 78.77 -90.42
CA LEU A 687 -81.26 78.36 -91.39
C LEU A 687 -82.55 79.14 -91.12
N GLY A 688 -82.92 79.97 -92.09
CA GLY A 688 -84.13 80.77 -92.05
C GLY A 688 -85.38 79.91 -92.02
N LYS A 689 -86.43 80.45 -91.39
CA LYS A 689 -87.72 79.77 -91.30
C LYS A 689 -88.24 79.42 -92.69
N SER A 690 -88.70 78.19 -92.87
CA SER A 690 -89.26 77.71 -94.14
C SER A 690 -88.29 77.83 -95.32
N ALA A 691 -86.96 77.90 -95.09
CA ALA A 691 -85.95 78.10 -96.11
C ALA A 691 -86.11 77.15 -97.32
N PHE A 692 -86.50 75.90 -97.08
CA PHE A 692 -86.69 74.86 -98.09
C PHE A 692 -88.13 74.37 -98.21
N LEU A 693 -89.10 75.19 -97.79
CA LEU A 693 -90.51 74.81 -97.83
C LEU A 693 -90.97 74.56 -99.27
N ASP A 694 -91.72 73.48 -99.50
CA ASP A 694 -92.27 73.12 -100.83
C ASP A 694 -91.24 72.88 -101.95
N CYS A 695 -89.94 72.67 -101.64
CA CYS A 695 -88.94 72.22 -102.61
C CYS A 695 -89.18 70.75 -102.99
N LYS A 696 -90.11 70.48 -103.90
CA LYS A 696 -90.59 69.11 -104.19
C LYS A 696 -89.51 68.16 -104.75
N ASN A 697 -88.49 68.72 -105.38
CA ASN A 697 -87.41 67.94 -105.99
C ASN A 697 -86.20 67.79 -105.07
N LEU A 698 -86.17 68.43 -103.89
CA LEU A 698 -85.08 68.31 -102.93
C LEU A 698 -85.08 66.91 -102.33
N GLU A 699 -84.07 66.13 -102.70
CA GLU A 699 -83.84 64.79 -102.16
C GLU A 699 -83.32 64.89 -100.73
N SER A 700 -83.73 63.93 -99.89
CA SER A 700 -83.42 63.89 -98.46
C SER A 700 -81.94 63.65 -98.17
#